data_AF-I1BPA7-F1
#
_entry.id   AF-I1BPA7-F1
#
_cell.length_a   1.000
_cell.length_b   1.000
_cell.length_c   1.000
_cell.angle_alpha   90.00
_cell.angle_beta   90.00
_cell.angle_gamma   90.00
#
_symmetry.space_group_name_H-M   'P 1'
#
loop_
_entity.id
_entity.type
_entity.pdbx_description
1 polymer ?
#
loop_
_entity_poly.entity_id
_entity_poly.type
_entity_poly.pdbx_seq_one_letter_code
_entity_poly.pdbx_strand_id
1 'polypeptide(L)'
;MNSSKHSIRIGCYSAFWGDSVAAAVQLVQHEGKNLDYLVADYLAEITMGILAARRQRRMMANKAQAGVDYISEFLTLALAKILPDIARNGTKVITNAGALDPVACKKAIESMIEKMNIKNVKVAAVWGDDVLIDKEEKTLSAFEDTHPFSTLSTVNHSLDADRLPSKDEPIVSLNAYLGASGIAAALKEGAQIIVTGRVVDSALVVGPLIHEYGWKEGATEGYYDLLASASLAGHIIECGCQATGGNFTDWQLAAQSPYGGYANMGYPIVEFSQSGSFVVTKPEKTGGLVTPATVSEQMVYEILDPALYLLPDVILDMRQITLSHVGPNRVLVSGAKGLQPTPYLKCSGIFLDGYKISVELLIGGIDAKKKALAVGEAVIERVQGMYKRMHVPDFKNYSIETIGAESLFGPHSKANASREVLLRISAQHVDSKALSLVALETIPSATCMAPGITGSGTGRPRAVPNLVHFPLLIPKTQVTTRYLVASGPEKHIAWGECDQKASYCKPSTVPSVPEANPSERLIKTALINVAYGRSGDKGDVCNIGIIARDPKYLPYIKRSITEEVMAGYMRHLLYKSLLHKPSEENLVNQPSRFYSTSSVKQITSNQLVSWSNEKKLYSDLIVIDVRERKEIEQKGKIKGALNIPLSPKLFSAALSDINKDATVVFHCQSGRRSDEATLLAGKLGYENCFSLTGGMNEWKGPVEPFMNNHSPWVHTILEKETETAQYVVTDLGNTQCTVTKEAYIIDPVLDYDPFGPSVNTLSASNIIKFIEQHDLNVTRIIETHVHADHLSSASYLKQTLPTKPNVYIGDKVTEVQKEFGKRYNLSKEELNPMGKQFDVLMHDGMKWKLGQDIDCSVISTPGHTPACMSYRIGDAAFVGDTLFMPDIGTARCDFPGGSVQDMYKSIHKMYNLWPNDTRIYVGHDYPPKERSYRWMTLLEDHKKSNKMIHEQVSMNEFIKMRQERDKVLKAPRYIHPSIQTNLRGGNLPTPETSVHDKTTLHQFFKLPIKWDKQ
;
A
#
# COMPACT_ATOMS: atom_id res chain seq x y z
N MET A 1 29.85 -38.00 38.06
CA MET A 1 30.24 -37.64 36.68
C MET A 1 29.95 -38.85 35.80
N ASN A 2 28.74 -38.96 35.25
CA ASN A 2 28.40 -39.99 34.26
C ASN A 2 28.62 -39.38 32.87
N SER A 3 29.31 -40.13 32.00
CA SER A 3 29.75 -39.77 30.65
C SER A 3 28.71 -38.94 29.88
N SER A 4 29.16 -37.79 29.35
CA SER A 4 28.40 -36.88 28.51
C SER A 4 27.58 -37.62 27.44
N LYS A 5 26.25 -37.56 27.53
CA LYS A 5 25.39 -37.98 26.41
C LYS A 5 25.80 -37.20 25.15
N HIS A 6 25.94 -37.93 24.06
CA HIS A 6 26.27 -37.44 22.72
C HIS A 6 25.29 -36.34 22.27
N SER A 7 25.78 -35.31 21.57
CA SER A 7 24.91 -34.33 20.91
C SER A 7 24.12 -35.02 19.81
N ILE A 8 22.81 -34.77 19.73
CA ILE A 8 21.95 -35.39 18.71
C ILE A 8 22.07 -34.62 17.40
N ARG A 9 22.39 -35.32 16.30
CA ARG A 9 22.56 -34.74 14.97
C ARG A 9 21.33 -34.98 14.11
N ILE A 10 20.67 -33.89 13.72
CA ILE A 10 19.43 -33.91 12.95
C ILE A 10 19.62 -33.13 11.66
N GLY A 11 19.51 -33.81 10.53
CA GLY A 11 19.56 -33.19 9.19
C GLY A 11 18.16 -33.02 8.62
N CYS A 12 17.90 -31.89 7.95
CA CYS A 12 16.65 -31.65 7.24
C CYS A 12 16.90 -31.52 5.74
N TYR A 13 16.13 -32.22 4.92
CA TYR A 13 16.39 -32.32 3.49
C TYR A 13 15.28 -31.81 2.58
N SER A 14 14.14 -31.38 3.13
CA SER A 14 12.97 -30.99 2.35
C SER A 14 12.24 -29.81 2.98
N ALA A 15 11.76 -28.93 2.11
CA ALA A 15 10.93 -27.77 2.44
C ALA A 15 9.45 -27.94 2.06
N PHE A 16 9.16 -28.68 0.98
CA PHE A 16 7.81 -28.82 0.42
C PHE A 16 7.72 -30.01 -0.54
N TRP A 17 6.50 -30.37 -0.94
CA TRP A 17 6.28 -31.40 -1.96
C TRP A 17 6.83 -30.99 -3.34
N GLY A 18 7.92 -31.64 -3.75
CA GLY A 18 8.59 -31.38 -5.03
C GLY A 18 10.06 -30.96 -4.87
N ASP A 19 10.57 -30.88 -3.63
CA ASP A 19 11.96 -30.55 -3.34
C ASP A 19 12.96 -31.62 -3.86
N SER A 20 14.24 -31.25 -3.87
CA SER A 20 15.33 -32.06 -4.41
C SER A 20 15.50 -33.38 -3.66
N VAL A 21 15.26 -34.45 -4.39
CA VAL A 21 15.49 -35.83 -3.94
C VAL A 21 16.97 -36.10 -3.61
N ALA A 22 17.89 -35.36 -4.23
CA ALA A 22 19.33 -35.54 -4.02
C ALA A 22 19.76 -35.14 -2.59
N ALA A 23 18.98 -34.29 -1.91
CA ALA A 23 19.25 -33.80 -0.56
C ALA A 23 19.33 -34.93 0.48
N ALA A 24 18.35 -35.83 0.46
CA ALA A 24 18.29 -36.96 1.37
C ALA A 24 19.50 -37.89 1.19
N VAL A 25 19.87 -38.15 -0.06
CA VAL A 25 21.03 -38.99 -0.41
C VAL A 25 22.31 -38.33 0.05
N GLN A 26 22.47 -37.02 -0.17
CA GLN A 26 23.65 -36.26 0.26
C GLN A 26 23.86 -36.38 1.78
N LEU A 27 22.84 -36.08 2.59
CA LEU A 27 22.95 -36.14 4.04
C LEU A 27 23.28 -37.55 4.55
N VAL A 28 22.56 -38.57 4.07
CA VAL A 28 22.77 -39.95 4.51
C VAL A 28 24.16 -40.48 4.11
N GLN A 29 24.65 -40.14 2.92
CA GLN A 29 25.96 -40.62 2.44
C GLN A 29 27.15 -39.85 3.04
N HIS A 30 27.05 -38.53 3.17
CA HIS A 30 28.14 -37.72 3.73
C HIS A 30 28.29 -37.91 5.24
N GLU A 31 27.18 -37.93 5.98
CA GLU A 31 27.22 -38.03 7.44
C GLU A 31 27.28 -39.48 7.92
N GLY A 32 26.73 -40.43 7.14
CA GLY A 32 26.76 -41.85 7.46
C GLY A 32 26.15 -42.14 8.84
N LYS A 33 26.92 -42.81 9.70
CA LYS A 33 26.51 -43.15 11.08
C LYS A 33 26.47 -41.95 12.04
N ASN A 34 27.03 -40.81 11.65
CA ASN A 34 26.97 -39.61 12.48
C ASN A 34 25.59 -38.92 12.39
N LEU A 35 24.72 -39.33 11.47
CA LEU A 35 23.37 -38.77 11.35
C LEU A 35 22.38 -39.61 12.16
N ASP A 36 21.95 -39.09 13.30
CA ASP A 36 20.98 -39.77 14.17
C ASP A 36 19.58 -39.72 13.57
N TYR A 37 19.18 -38.55 13.08
CA TYR A 37 17.84 -38.28 12.54
C TYR A 37 17.90 -37.55 11.20
N LEU A 38 17.01 -37.96 10.30
CA LEU A 38 16.73 -37.29 9.04
C LEU A 38 15.26 -36.86 9.04
N VAL A 39 15.01 -35.56 8.94
CA VAL A 39 13.66 -34.98 8.93
C VAL A 39 13.32 -34.40 7.57
N ALA A 40 12.03 -34.39 7.24
CA ALA A 40 11.54 -33.79 6.00
C ALA A 40 10.11 -33.27 6.10
N ASP A 41 9.95 -32.02 5.69
CA ASP A 41 8.65 -31.41 5.46
C ASP A 41 8.25 -31.48 3.98
N TYR A 42 7.06 -31.99 3.73
CA TYR A 42 6.43 -32.07 2.41
C TYR A 42 5.12 -31.25 2.32
N LEU A 43 4.59 -30.75 3.43
CA LEU A 43 3.24 -30.20 3.47
C LEU A 43 3.27 -28.67 3.58
N ALA A 44 3.27 -27.99 2.45
CA ALA A 44 2.82 -26.58 2.41
C ALA A 44 1.31 -26.50 2.70
N GLU A 45 0.82 -25.33 3.13
CA GLU A 45 -0.59 -25.08 3.47
C GLU A 45 -1.55 -25.52 2.35
N ILE A 46 -1.21 -25.21 1.09
CA ILE A 46 -2.03 -25.54 -0.08
C ILE A 46 -1.98 -27.02 -0.47
N THR A 47 -0.92 -27.75 -0.07
CA THR A 47 -0.71 -29.17 -0.46
C THR A 47 -1.86 -30.04 0.02
N MET A 48 -2.34 -29.81 1.24
CA MET A 48 -3.48 -30.54 1.82
C MET A 48 -4.75 -30.34 1.00
N GLY A 49 -5.04 -29.10 0.60
CA GLY A 49 -6.17 -28.77 -0.27
C GLY A 49 -6.09 -29.42 -1.64
N ILE A 50 -4.90 -29.48 -2.25
CA ILE A 50 -4.69 -30.14 -3.55
C ILE A 50 -4.98 -31.64 -3.46
N LEU A 51 -4.44 -32.30 -2.43
CA LEU A 51 -4.67 -33.74 -2.20
C LEU A 51 -6.14 -34.02 -1.89
N ALA A 52 -6.78 -33.17 -1.08
CA ALA A 52 -8.19 -33.32 -0.69
C ALA A 52 -9.11 -33.12 -1.89
N ALA A 53 -8.88 -32.08 -2.71
CA ALA A 53 -9.61 -31.87 -3.96
C ALA A 53 -9.39 -33.02 -4.96
N ARG A 54 -8.20 -33.64 -4.98
CA ARG A 54 -7.93 -34.85 -5.78
C ARG A 54 -8.68 -36.08 -5.24
N ARG A 55 -8.80 -36.22 -3.91
CA ARG A 55 -9.57 -37.30 -3.25
C ARG A 55 -11.06 -37.17 -3.55
N GLN A 56 -11.63 -35.98 -3.37
CA GLN A 56 -13.04 -35.71 -3.67
C GLN A 56 -13.39 -35.99 -5.14
N ARG A 57 -12.57 -35.54 -6.10
CA ARG A 57 -12.79 -35.83 -7.53
C ARG A 57 -12.77 -37.33 -7.85
N ARG A 58 -11.91 -38.11 -7.20
CA ARG A 58 -11.89 -39.58 -7.36
C ARG A 58 -13.17 -40.21 -6.84
N MET A 59 -13.63 -39.79 -5.67
CA MET A 59 -14.88 -40.27 -5.06
C MET A 59 -16.09 -39.96 -5.95
N MET A 60 -16.19 -38.75 -6.50
CA MET A 60 -17.28 -38.35 -7.41
C MET A 60 -17.27 -39.12 -8.74
N ALA A 61 -16.09 -39.51 -9.24
CA ALA A 61 -15.97 -40.22 -10.51
C ALA A 61 -16.34 -41.73 -10.42
N ASN A 62 -16.88 -42.20 -9.28
CA ASN A 62 -17.06 -43.62 -8.94
C ASN A 62 -15.80 -44.48 -9.16
N LYS A 63 -14.63 -43.83 -9.19
CA LYS A 63 -13.33 -44.49 -9.18
C LYS A 63 -12.95 -44.74 -7.73
N ALA A 64 -13.71 -45.61 -7.06
CA ALA A 64 -13.46 -46.03 -5.68
C ALA A 64 -12.16 -46.86 -5.50
N GLN A 65 -11.35 -47.00 -6.56
CA GLN A 65 -10.13 -47.81 -6.55
C GLN A 65 -8.89 -46.96 -6.21
N ALA A 66 -8.13 -47.45 -5.21
CA ALA A 66 -6.78 -47.10 -4.75
C ALA A 66 -6.13 -45.85 -5.37
N GLY A 67 -6.57 -44.67 -4.96
CA GLY A 67 -5.76 -43.48 -5.16
C GLY A 67 -4.94 -43.16 -3.92
N VAL A 68 -3.74 -42.63 -4.13
CA VAL A 68 -2.78 -42.31 -3.07
C VAL A 68 -3.09 -40.95 -2.46
N ASP A 69 -3.31 -40.92 -1.13
CA ASP A 69 -3.64 -39.74 -0.33
C ASP A 69 -2.45 -39.24 0.52
N TYR A 70 -1.29 -39.87 0.34
CA TYR A 70 0.01 -39.51 0.90
C TYR A 70 0.99 -39.07 -0.21
N ILE A 71 2.19 -38.61 0.14
CA ILE A 71 3.19 -38.18 -0.84
C ILE A 71 3.95 -39.40 -1.38
N SER A 72 3.51 -39.94 -2.52
CA SER A 72 4.12 -41.13 -3.14
C SER A 72 5.58 -40.94 -3.55
N GLU A 73 5.96 -39.71 -3.88
CA GLU A 73 7.28 -39.31 -4.33
C GLU A 73 8.31 -39.44 -3.19
N PHE A 74 7.88 -39.27 -1.94
CA PHE A 74 8.73 -39.57 -0.78
C PHE A 74 9.17 -41.04 -0.81
N LEU A 75 8.23 -41.97 -1.01
CA LEU A 75 8.55 -43.40 -1.05
C LEU A 75 9.44 -43.74 -2.25
N THR A 76 9.00 -43.31 -3.43
CA THR A 76 9.57 -43.77 -4.71
C THR A 76 10.86 -43.06 -5.09
N LEU A 77 11.01 -41.78 -4.78
CA LEU A 77 12.16 -40.99 -5.19
C LEU A 77 13.19 -40.83 -4.07
N ALA A 78 12.76 -40.60 -2.83
CA ALA A 78 13.67 -40.35 -1.71
C ALA A 78 13.95 -41.62 -0.89
N LEU A 79 12.95 -42.16 -0.19
CA LEU A 79 13.12 -43.24 0.78
C LEU A 79 13.71 -44.50 0.13
N ALA A 80 13.22 -44.92 -1.03
CA ALA A 80 13.75 -46.10 -1.74
C ALA A 80 15.27 -46.02 -1.99
N LYS A 81 15.84 -44.83 -2.19
CA LYS A 81 17.28 -44.64 -2.44
C LYS A 81 18.12 -44.70 -1.17
N ILE A 82 17.58 -44.21 -0.06
CA ILE A 82 18.30 -44.12 1.21
C ILE A 82 18.02 -45.30 2.16
N LEU A 83 16.94 -46.06 1.94
CA LEU A 83 16.47 -47.11 2.86
C LEU A 83 17.57 -48.13 3.24
N PRO A 84 18.40 -48.64 2.31
CA PRO A 84 19.49 -49.56 2.66
C PRO A 84 20.57 -48.93 3.53
N ASP A 85 20.86 -47.65 3.33
CA ASP A 85 21.89 -46.91 4.08
C ASP A 85 21.38 -46.54 5.48
N ILE A 86 20.14 -46.04 5.61
CA ILE A 86 19.56 -45.71 6.93
C ILE A 86 19.36 -46.97 7.79
N ALA A 87 19.00 -48.11 7.18
CA ALA A 87 18.89 -49.38 7.90
C ALA A 87 20.26 -49.86 8.43
N ARG A 88 21.33 -49.63 7.65
CA ARG A 88 22.71 -49.96 8.05
C ARG A 88 23.28 -49.01 9.09
N ASN A 89 22.98 -47.72 8.96
CA ASN A 89 23.51 -46.67 9.81
C ASN A 89 22.75 -46.53 11.13
N GLY A 90 21.48 -46.96 11.17
CA GLY A 90 20.60 -46.77 12.32
C GLY A 90 19.93 -45.39 12.35
N THR A 91 20.07 -44.59 11.30
CA THR A 91 19.42 -43.28 11.15
C THR A 91 17.91 -43.44 11.17
N LYS A 92 17.22 -42.61 11.96
CA LYS A 92 15.75 -42.57 12.05
C LYS A 92 15.20 -41.50 11.10
N VAL A 93 14.09 -41.77 10.44
CA VAL A 93 13.45 -40.85 9.48
C VAL A 93 12.10 -40.40 9.99
N ILE A 94 11.83 -39.10 9.98
CA ILE A 94 10.57 -38.51 10.45
C ILE A 94 10.07 -37.50 9.43
N THR A 95 8.84 -37.67 8.96
CA THR A 95 8.31 -36.80 7.91
C THR A 95 6.80 -36.68 7.97
N ASN A 96 6.24 -35.57 7.53
CA ASN A 96 4.81 -35.39 7.32
C ASN A 96 4.32 -35.82 5.92
N ALA A 97 5.11 -36.62 5.20
CA ALA A 97 4.74 -37.21 3.91
C ALA A 97 3.49 -38.11 3.96
N GLY A 98 2.97 -38.45 5.15
CA GLY A 98 1.70 -39.16 5.31
C GLY A 98 0.49 -38.36 4.84
N ALA A 99 0.58 -37.03 4.82
CA ALA A 99 -0.44 -36.11 4.32
C ALA A 99 -1.85 -36.45 4.84
N LEU A 100 -2.81 -36.78 3.95
CA LEU A 100 -4.20 -37.07 4.33
C LEU A 100 -4.42 -38.52 4.81
N ASP A 101 -3.46 -39.42 4.59
CA ASP A 101 -3.56 -40.82 5.03
C ASP A 101 -2.20 -41.38 5.50
N PRO A 102 -1.75 -41.00 6.71
CA PRO A 102 -0.50 -41.48 7.27
C PRO A 102 -0.46 -43.00 7.47
N VAL A 103 -1.62 -43.64 7.72
CA VAL A 103 -1.72 -45.08 7.94
C VAL A 103 -1.50 -45.85 6.63
N ALA A 104 -2.07 -45.39 5.51
CA ALA A 104 -1.79 -45.98 4.20
C ALA A 104 -0.33 -45.74 3.77
N CYS A 105 0.23 -44.56 4.08
CA CYS A 105 1.64 -44.28 3.83
C CYS A 105 2.55 -45.26 4.57
N LYS A 106 2.29 -45.49 5.86
CA LYS A 106 2.98 -46.50 6.68
C LYS A 106 2.93 -47.88 6.03
N LYS A 107 1.74 -48.36 5.66
CA LYS A 107 1.56 -49.68 5.02
C LYS A 107 2.35 -49.81 3.71
N ALA A 108 2.40 -48.74 2.91
CA ALA A 108 3.17 -48.72 1.67
C ALA A 108 4.68 -48.80 1.92
N ILE A 109 5.18 -48.15 2.97
CA ILE A 109 6.59 -48.24 3.39
C ILE A 109 6.90 -49.66 3.89
N GLU A 110 6.04 -50.25 4.72
CA GLU A 110 6.19 -51.64 5.20
C GLU A 110 6.27 -52.63 4.03
N SER A 111 5.39 -52.49 3.03
CA SER A 111 5.46 -53.31 1.81
C SER A 111 6.76 -53.11 1.02
N MET A 112 7.31 -51.89 1.00
CA MET A 112 8.60 -51.61 0.35
C MET A 112 9.77 -52.26 1.11
N ILE A 113 9.77 -52.17 2.45
CA ILE A 113 10.78 -52.81 3.32
C ILE A 113 10.78 -54.33 3.10
N GLU A 114 9.59 -54.95 3.05
CA GLU A 114 9.43 -56.38 2.77
C GLU A 114 9.99 -56.76 1.40
N LYS A 115 9.63 -56.00 0.34
CA LYS A 115 10.13 -56.22 -1.03
C LYS A 115 11.64 -56.08 -1.15
N MET A 116 12.25 -55.18 -0.38
CA MET A 116 13.70 -54.99 -0.34
C MET A 116 14.41 -55.96 0.61
N ASN A 117 13.68 -56.85 1.28
CA ASN A 117 14.17 -57.83 2.26
C ASN A 117 15.01 -57.19 3.40
N ILE A 118 14.65 -55.97 3.81
CA ILE A 118 15.30 -55.28 4.92
C ILE A 118 14.62 -55.72 6.23
N LYS A 119 15.43 -56.08 7.24
CA LYS A 119 14.95 -56.54 8.54
C LYS A 119 15.11 -55.46 9.60
N ASN A 120 14.35 -55.57 10.69
CA ASN A 120 14.47 -54.76 11.92
C ASN A 120 14.15 -53.26 11.76
N VAL A 121 13.47 -52.84 10.70
CA VAL A 121 12.97 -51.47 10.55
C VAL A 121 11.49 -51.44 10.94
N LYS A 122 11.14 -50.70 11.99
CA LYS A 122 9.74 -50.47 12.39
C LYS A 122 9.24 -49.14 11.83
N VAL A 123 8.03 -49.14 11.28
CA VAL A 123 7.37 -47.95 10.76
C VAL A 123 6.22 -47.55 11.67
N ALA A 124 6.03 -46.25 11.88
CA ALA A 124 4.90 -45.70 12.62
C ALA A 124 4.15 -44.64 11.82
N ALA A 125 2.86 -44.50 12.12
CA ALA A 125 2.02 -43.42 11.63
C ALA A 125 1.58 -42.55 12.82
N VAL A 126 1.54 -41.22 12.64
CA VAL A 126 0.97 -40.26 13.60
C VAL A 126 -0.06 -39.39 12.87
N TRP A 127 -1.28 -39.27 13.39
CA TRP A 127 -2.36 -38.54 12.73
C TRP A 127 -3.39 -38.03 13.73
N GLY A 128 -4.48 -37.46 13.23
CA GLY A 128 -5.54 -36.81 14.02
C GLY A 128 -5.66 -35.32 13.72
N ASP A 129 -4.89 -34.84 12.76
CA ASP A 129 -4.88 -33.47 12.26
C ASP A 129 -6.11 -33.14 11.42
N ASP A 130 -6.62 -34.08 10.62
CA ASP A 130 -7.85 -33.88 9.83
C ASP A 130 -9.06 -33.82 10.77
N VAL A 131 -9.45 -32.60 11.16
CA VAL A 131 -10.57 -32.36 12.07
C VAL A 131 -11.93 -32.44 11.38
N LEU A 132 -11.94 -32.56 10.05
CA LEU A 132 -13.18 -32.77 9.31
C LEU A 132 -13.59 -34.23 9.29
N ILE A 133 -12.68 -35.20 9.42
CA ILE A 133 -12.94 -36.62 9.13
C ILE A 133 -14.22 -37.16 9.77
N ASP A 134 -14.45 -36.83 11.05
CA ASP A 134 -15.57 -37.33 11.87
C ASP A 134 -16.82 -36.43 11.84
N LYS A 135 -16.80 -35.32 11.08
CA LYS A 135 -17.93 -34.37 10.99
C LYS A 135 -18.87 -34.75 9.85
N GLU A 136 -20.19 -34.78 10.13
CA GLU A 136 -21.22 -34.95 9.10
C GLU A 136 -21.28 -33.75 8.16
N GLU A 137 -21.30 -32.54 8.73
CA GLU A 137 -21.26 -31.29 7.99
C GLU A 137 -19.80 -30.84 7.80
N LYS A 138 -19.40 -30.55 6.56
CA LYS A 138 -18.02 -30.14 6.21
C LYS A 138 -17.91 -28.62 6.05
N THR A 139 -18.46 -27.89 7.01
CA THR A 139 -18.57 -26.43 7.04
C THR A 139 -18.05 -25.90 8.39
N LEU A 140 -17.88 -24.58 8.52
CA LEU A 140 -17.39 -24.01 9.79
C LEU A 140 -18.41 -24.09 10.93
N SER A 141 -19.70 -24.24 10.64
CA SER A 141 -20.76 -24.41 11.66
C SER A 141 -20.59 -25.68 12.50
N ALA A 142 -19.83 -26.66 12.01
CA ALA A 142 -19.58 -27.92 12.70
C ALA A 142 -18.59 -27.81 13.89
N PHE A 143 -18.02 -26.63 14.12
CA PHE A 143 -17.01 -26.38 15.15
C PHE A 143 -17.47 -25.30 16.14
N GLU A 144 -17.25 -25.53 17.43
CA GLU A 144 -17.53 -24.59 18.50
C GLU A 144 -16.25 -23.85 18.93
N ASP A 145 -16.39 -22.62 19.43
CA ASP A 145 -15.30 -21.81 19.98
C ASP A 145 -14.08 -21.67 19.04
N THR A 146 -14.35 -21.45 17.76
CA THR A 146 -13.29 -21.15 16.78
C THR A 146 -12.96 -19.67 16.79
N HIS A 147 -11.67 -19.36 16.68
CA HIS A 147 -11.19 -17.97 16.62
C HIS A 147 -10.36 -17.76 15.34
N PRO A 148 -10.41 -16.57 14.71
CA PRO A 148 -9.42 -16.20 13.71
C PRO A 148 -8.00 -16.34 14.28
N PHE A 149 -7.06 -16.82 13.47
CA PHE A 149 -5.67 -17.02 13.93
C PHE A 149 -4.97 -15.71 14.31
N SER A 150 -5.39 -14.58 13.72
CA SER A 150 -4.85 -13.27 14.02
C SER A 150 -5.66 -12.56 15.10
N THR A 151 -5.25 -12.70 16.37
CA THR A 151 -5.71 -11.84 17.46
C THR A 151 -4.97 -10.50 17.51
N LEU A 152 -3.92 -10.33 16.69
CA LEU A 152 -3.00 -9.18 16.69
C LEU A 152 -3.14 -8.27 15.46
N SER A 153 -3.78 -8.73 14.36
CA SER A 153 -4.02 -7.85 13.21
C SER A 153 -5.43 -7.28 13.26
N THR A 154 -5.52 -5.97 13.11
CA THR A 154 -6.77 -5.21 12.91
C THR A 154 -7.41 -5.49 11.54
N VAL A 155 -7.08 -6.63 10.91
CA VAL A 155 -7.56 -6.98 9.58
C VAL A 155 -9.03 -7.33 9.70
N ASN A 156 -9.85 -6.54 9.02
CA ASN A 156 -11.27 -6.84 8.89
C ASN A 156 -11.43 -8.16 8.11
N HIS A 157 -11.72 -9.26 8.81
CA HIS A 157 -11.91 -10.61 8.26
C HIS A 157 -13.08 -10.75 7.26
N SER A 158 -13.79 -9.66 6.94
CA SER A 158 -14.79 -9.60 5.87
C SER A 158 -14.23 -9.15 4.50
N LEU A 159 -12.96 -8.72 4.42
CA LEU A 159 -12.33 -8.21 3.20
C LEU A 159 -11.08 -9.05 2.83
N ASP A 160 -11.37 -10.19 2.23
CA ASP A 160 -10.55 -11.10 1.40
C ASP A 160 -9.29 -11.77 1.98
N ALA A 161 -8.43 -11.13 2.77
CA ALA A 161 -7.11 -11.72 3.11
C ALA A 161 -7.13 -12.84 4.17
N ASP A 162 -8.04 -12.72 5.13
CA ASP A 162 -8.30 -13.68 6.21
C ASP A 162 -9.78 -14.09 6.21
N ARG A 163 -10.39 -14.11 5.02
CA ARG A 163 -11.79 -14.46 4.89
C ARG A 163 -11.98 -15.91 5.32
N LEU A 164 -12.72 -16.09 6.42
CA LEU A 164 -13.30 -17.37 6.76
C LEU A 164 -14.41 -17.70 5.76
N PRO A 165 -14.56 -18.97 5.33
CA PRO A 165 -15.71 -19.37 4.54
C PRO A 165 -17.00 -19.01 5.28
N SER A 166 -18.02 -18.60 4.54
CA SER A 166 -19.36 -18.40 5.08
C SER A 166 -19.90 -19.72 5.65
N LYS A 167 -20.92 -19.63 6.50
CA LYS A 167 -21.44 -20.79 7.26
C LYS A 167 -21.79 -22.00 6.38
N ASP A 168 -22.20 -21.75 5.14
CA ASP A 168 -22.65 -22.79 4.21
C ASP A 168 -21.60 -23.15 3.13
N GLU A 169 -20.43 -22.48 3.11
CA GLU A 169 -19.38 -22.76 2.13
C GLU A 169 -18.62 -24.06 2.52
N PRO A 170 -18.58 -25.06 1.63
CA PRO A 170 -17.94 -26.33 1.95
C PRO A 170 -16.42 -26.17 2.05
N ILE A 171 -15.87 -26.71 3.14
CA ILE A 171 -14.44 -26.78 3.38
C ILE A 171 -13.90 -28.05 2.71
N VAL A 172 -12.83 -27.89 1.94
CA VAL A 172 -12.15 -28.98 1.24
C VAL A 172 -11.24 -29.75 2.19
N SER A 173 -10.48 -29.04 3.01
CA SER A 173 -9.59 -29.62 4.02
C SER A 173 -9.49 -28.67 5.21
N LEU A 174 -9.37 -29.21 6.43
CA LEU A 174 -9.05 -28.45 7.63
C LEU A 174 -8.16 -29.32 8.51
N ASN A 175 -6.90 -28.92 8.65
CA ASN A 175 -5.89 -29.73 9.30
C ASN A 175 -5.23 -28.97 10.44
N ALA A 176 -5.30 -29.52 11.66
CA ALA A 176 -4.65 -29.01 12.84
C ALA A 176 -3.14 -29.27 12.80
N TYR A 177 -2.35 -28.30 13.23
CA TYR A 177 -0.91 -28.47 13.40
C TYR A 177 -0.67 -29.24 14.70
N LEU A 178 -0.50 -30.55 14.61
CA LEU A 178 -0.20 -31.38 15.78
C LEU A 178 1.21 -31.12 16.33
N GLY A 179 1.41 -31.44 17.62
CA GLY A 179 2.69 -31.31 18.31
C GLY A 179 3.58 -32.56 18.24
N ALA A 180 4.69 -32.51 18.95
CA ALA A 180 5.78 -33.49 18.94
C ALA A 180 5.50 -34.78 19.74
N SER A 181 4.49 -34.78 20.61
CA SER A 181 4.26 -35.86 21.58
C SER A 181 3.98 -37.22 20.93
N GLY A 182 3.23 -37.26 19.82
CA GLY A 182 2.97 -38.51 19.07
C GLY A 182 4.23 -39.10 18.43
N ILE A 183 5.13 -38.24 17.95
CA ILE A 183 6.43 -38.63 17.38
C ILE A 183 7.32 -39.23 18.47
N ALA A 184 7.44 -38.55 19.62
CA ALA A 184 8.23 -39.04 20.75
C ALA A 184 7.72 -40.40 21.29
N ALA A 185 6.40 -40.59 21.34
CA ALA A 185 5.79 -41.86 21.74
C ALA A 185 6.09 -42.99 20.75
N ALA A 186 6.01 -42.74 19.45
CA ALA A 186 6.35 -43.71 18.41
C ALA A 186 7.85 -44.11 18.47
N LEU A 187 8.75 -43.14 18.67
CA LEU A 187 10.19 -43.40 18.85
C LEU A 187 10.45 -44.27 20.09
N LYS A 188 9.76 -44.01 21.21
CA LYS A 188 9.87 -44.79 22.45
C LYS A 188 9.51 -46.27 22.25
N GLU A 189 8.63 -46.58 21.31
CA GLU A 189 8.25 -47.96 20.95
C GLU A 189 9.17 -48.59 19.88
N GLY A 190 10.24 -47.87 19.52
CA GLY A 190 11.29 -48.32 18.62
C GLY A 190 10.99 -48.11 17.15
N ALA A 191 10.09 -47.18 16.79
CA ALA A 191 9.91 -46.79 15.40
C ALA A 191 11.20 -46.17 14.85
N GLN A 192 11.62 -46.62 13.67
CA GLN A 192 12.76 -46.04 12.94
C GLN A 192 12.29 -45.11 11.83
N ILE A 193 11.13 -45.36 11.23
CA ILE A 193 10.51 -44.48 10.23
C ILE A 193 9.16 -44.03 10.77
N ILE A 194 8.92 -42.73 10.82
CA ILE A 194 7.68 -42.14 11.30
C ILE A 194 7.12 -41.25 10.19
N VAL A 195 5.89 -41.55 9.77
CA VAL A 195 5.13 -40.70 8.85
C VAL A 195 3.96 -40.05 9.58
N THR A 196 3.81 -38.75 9.44
CA THR A 196 2.75 -37.99 10.09
C THR A 196 1.76 -37.42 9.07
N GLY A 197 0.57 -37.06 9.53
CA GLY A 197 -0.28 -36.07 8.86
C GLY A 197 0.27 -34.67 9.08
N ARG A 198 -0.58 -33.64 9.18
CA ARG A 198 -0.10 -32.30 9.54
C ARG A 198 0.40 -32.26 10.98
N VAL A 199 1.65 -31.87 11.13
CA VAL A 199 2.27 -31.44 12.39
C VAL A 199 2.78 -30.01 12.18
N VAL A 200 3.13 -29.32 13.26
CA VAL A 200 4.01 -28.16 13.09
C VAL A 200 5.39 -28.62 12.66
N ASP A 201 6.02 -27.89 11.75
CA ASP A 201 7.19 -28.34 11.02
C ASP A 201 8.37 -28.59 11.99
N SER A 202 8.50 -27.73 13.01
CA SER A 202 9.43 -27.90 14.13
C SER A 202 9.21 -29.16 14.99
N ALA A 203 8.00 -29.75 15.01
CA ALA A 203 7.71 -30.96 15.78
C ALA A 203 8.52 -32.17 15.27
N LEU A 204 8.90 -32.17 14.00
CA LEU A 204 9.78 -33.20 13.41
C LEU A 204 11.15 -33.25 14.09
N VAL A 205 11.60 -32.13 14.66
CA VAL A 205 12.86 -32.00 15.42
C VAL A 205 12.62 -32.13 16.92
N VAL A 206 11.55 -31.53 17.46
CA VAL A 206 11.22 -31.58 18.89
C VAL A 206 10.94 -33.02 19.35
N GLY A 207 10.24 -33.82 18.55
CA GLY A 207 9.88 -35.21 18.89
C GLY A 207 11.10 -36.10 19.20
N PRO A 208 12.10 -36.18 18.30
CA PRO A 208 13.40 -36.79 18.56
C PRO A 208 14.06 -36.34 19.87
N LEU A 209 14.09 -35.03 20.11
CA LEU A 209 14.82 -34.48 21.24
C LEU A 209 14.13 -34.80 22.57
N ILE A 210 12.79 -34.78 22.61
CA ILE A 210 12.00 -35.29 23.75
C ILE A 210 12.36 -36.75 24.01
N HIS A 211 12.44 -37.59 22.97
CA HIS A 211 12.76 -39.01 23.11
C HIS A 211 14.17 -39.27 23.63
N GLU A 212 15.20 -38.69 23.00
CA GLU A 212 16.61 -38.96 23.31
C GLU A 212 17.03 -38.44 24.70
N TYR A 213 16.53 -37.26 25.06
CA TYR A 213 16.83 -36.65 26.35
C TYR A 213 15.82 -37.00 27.45
N GLY A 214 14.68 -37.60 27.10
CA GLY A 214 13.68 -38.08 28.05
C GLY A 214 12.98 -36.95 28.80
N TRP A 215 12.78 -35.80 28.15
CA TRP A 215 12.13 -34.64 28.75
C TRP A 215 10.69 -34.94 29.14
N LYS A 216 10.31 -34.47 30.34
CA LYS A 216 9.00 -34.64 30.94
C LYS A 216 8.58 -33.37 31.66
N GLU A 217 7.36 -32.94 31.39
CA GLU A 217 6.69 -31.86 32.09
C GLU A 217 6.68 -32.10 33.61
N GLY A 218 6.92 -31.05 34.40
CA GLY A 218 6.99 -31.12 35.87
C GLY A 218 8.23 -31.83 36.46
N ALA A 219 8.97 -32.63 35.68
CA ALA A 219 10.14 -33.37 36.14
C ALA A 219 11.48 -32.88 35.55
N THR A 220 11.44 -32.16 34.42
CA THR A 220 12.64 -31.63 33.75
C THR A 220 12.80 -30.15 34.09
N GLU A 221 13.95 -29.77 34.62
CA GLU A 221 14.28 -28.35 34.84
C GLU A 221 14.33 -27.60 33.51
N GLY A 222 13.71 -26.42 33.45
CA GLY A 222 13.66 -25.63 32.21
C GLY A 222 12.91 -26.31 31.05
N TYR A 223 11.95 -27.20 31.34
CA TYR A 223 11.21 -27.98 30.34
C TYR A 223 10.75 -27.16 29.12
N TYR A 224 10.08 -26.03 29.32
CA TYR A 224 9.62 -25.20 28.21
C TYR A 224 10.75 -24.46 27.49
N ASP A 225 11.82 -24.05 28.19
CA ASP A 225 13.01 -23.47 27.53
C ASP A 225 13.69 -24.48 26.59
N LEU A 226 13.74 -25.75 27.01
CA LEU A 226 14.26 -26.85 26.18
C LEU A 226 13.38 -27.12 24.95
N LEU A 227 12.05 -27.15 25.13
CA LEU A 227 11.11 -27.25 24.02
C LEU A 227 11.21 -26.06 23.07
N ALA A 228 11.30 -24.84 23.60
CA ALA A 228 11.44 -23.62 22.81
C ALA A 228 12.73 -23.63 21.99
N SER A 229 13.85 -24.06 22.59
CA SER A 229 15.11 -24.19 21.86
C SER A 229 15.08 -25.29 20.80
N ALA A 230 14.46 -26.43 21.10
CA ALA A 230 14.24 -27.51 20.13
C ALA A 230 13.34 -27.05 18.97
N SER A 231 12.29 -26.28 19.27
CA SER A 231 11.42 -25.68 18.26
C SER A 231 12.15 -24.68 17.37
N LEU A 232 13.00 -23.84 17.96
CA LEU A 232 13.86 -22.93 17.22
C LEU A 232 14.84 -23.70 16.31
N ALA A 233 15.42 -24.78 16.81
CA ALA A 233 16.30 -25.63 16.00
C ALA A 233 15.57 -26.22 14.80
N GLY A 234 14.32 -26.68 14.98
CA GLY A 234 13.44 -27.12 13.91
C GLY A 234 13.16 -26.01 12.89
N HIS A 235 12.70 -24.85 13.36
CA HIS A 235 12.42 -23.66 12.57
C HIS A 235 13.62 -23.19 11.72
N ILE A 236 14.84 -23.36 12.23
CA ILE A 236 16.06 -22.96 11.52
C ILE A 236 16.44 -23.97 10.42
N ILE A 237 16.25 -25.28 10.62
CA ILE A 237 16.70 -26.27 9.63
C ILE A 237 15.61 -26.68 8.64
N GLU A 238 14.35 -26.31 8.88
CA GLU A 238 13.28 -26.48 7.90
C GLU A 238 13.48 -25.58 6.66
N CYS A 239 12.55 -25.69 5.72
CA CYS A 239 12.54 -24.88 4.49
C CYS A 239 13.78 -25.06 3.59
N GLY A 240 14.45 -26.22 3.66
CA GLY A 240 15.48 -26.65 2.72
C GLY A 240 16.85 -26.06 3.05
N CYS A 241 17.50 -25.38 2.10
CA CYS A 241 18.85 -24.84 2.29
C CYS A 241 18.88 -23.41 2.87
N GLN A 242 17.81 -22.89 3.48
CA GLN A 242 17.74 -21.47 3.85
C GLN A 242 18.81 -21.08 4.89
N ALA A 243 18.95 -21.85 5.96
CA ALA A 243 20.02 -21.63 6.95
C ALA A 243 21.45 -21.85 6.40
N THR A 244 21.59 -22.47 5.23
CA THR A 244 22.87 -22.76 4.57
C THR A 244 23.12 -21.90 3.31
N GLY A 245 22.37 -20.80 3.15
CA GLY A 245 22.60 -19.79 2.09
C GLY A 245 21.59 -19.81 0.93
N GLY A 246 20.58 -20.68 0.99
CA GLY A 246 19.43 -20.63 0.10
C GLY A 246 18.55 -19.42 0.39
N ASN A 247 18.10 -18.70 -0.64
CA ASN A 247 17.25 -17.51 -0.48
C ASN A 247 17.83 -16.45 0.49
N PHE A 248 19.16 -16.37 0.56
CA PHE A 248 19.90 -15.45 1.44
C PHE A 248 20.06 -14.06 0.80
N THR A 249 19.98 -12.97 1.57
CA THR A 249 20.14 -11.59 1.05
C THR A 249 21.43 -11.44 0.23
N ASP A 250 22.57 -11.91 0.74
CA ASP A 250 23.86 -11.85 0.05
C ASP A 250 24.07 -13.10 -0.81
N TRP A 251 23.10 -13.37 -1.69
CA TRP A 251 22.98 -14.60 -2.48
C TRP A 251 24.25 -14.97 -3.27
N GLN A 252 25.05 -13.98 -3.70
CA GLN A 252 26.30 -14.21 -4.44
C GLN A 252 27.29 -15.03 -3.62
N LEU A 253 27.34 -14.83 -2.30
CA LEU A 253 28.23 -15.57 -1.39
C LEU A 253 27.88 -17.06 -1.38
N ALA A 254 26.58 -17.39 -1.40
CA ALA A 254 26.11 -18.77 -1.47
C ALA A 254 26.32 -19.36 -2.87
N ALA A 255 25.96 -18.62 -3.92
CA ALA A 255 26.08 -19.05 -5.31
C ALA A 255 27.54 -19.36 -5.71
N GLN A 256 28.50 -18.60 -5.17
CA GLN A 256 29.93 -18.70 -5.49
C GLN A 256 30.73 -19.43 -4.41
N SER A 257 30.07 -19.97 -3.39
CA SER A 257 30.74 -20.72 -2.32
C SER A 257 31.51 -21.94 -2.87
N PRO A 258 32.61 -22.35 -2.21
CA PRO A 258 33.40 -23.51 -2.62
C PRO A 258 32.57 -24.79 -2.78
N TYR A 259 33.14 -25.78 -3.47
CA TYR A 259 32.52 -27.11 -3.68
C TYR A 259 31.21 -27.09 -4.48
N GLY A 260 31.04 -26.10 -5.36
CA GLY A 260 30.00 -26.09 -6.39
C GLY A 260 28.81 -25.16 -6.14
N GLY A 261 28.84 -24.35 -5.08
CA GLY A 261 27.81 -23.33 -4.82
C GLY A 261 26.39 -23.89 -4.89
N TYR A 262 25.52 -23.22 -5.64
CA TYR A 262 24.13 -23.64 -5.83
C TYR A 262 23.95 -25.02 -6.49
N ALA A 263 24.92 -25.50 -7.27
CA ALA A 263 24.83 -26.82 -7.90
C ALA A 263 25.01 -27.97 -6.90
N ASN A 264 25.58 -27.70 -5.72
CA ASN A 264 25.87 -28.72 -4.70
C ASN A 264 25.62 -28.18 -3.28
N MET A 265 24.50 -27.48 -3.07
CA MET A 265 24.17 -26.91 -1.77
C MET A 265 24.19 -27.98 -0.67
N GLY A 266 24.84 -27.66 0.46
CA GLY A 266 24.79 -28.48 1.66
C GLY A 266 23.52 -28.22 2.45
N TYR A 267 22.75 -29.26 2.72
CA TYR A 267 21.53 -29.16 3.52
C TYR A 267 21.85 -29.01 5.02
N PRO A 268 21.00 -28.31 5.79
CA PRO A 268 21.28 -27.98 7.18
C PRO A 268 21.25 -29.20 8.10
N ILE A 269 22.15 -29.16 9.09
CA ILE A 269 22.23 -30.09 10.21
C ILE A 269 22.25 -29.28 11.49
N VAL A 270 21.45 -29.70 12.47
CA VAL A 270 21.56 -29.25 13.86
C VAL A 270 22.29 -30.31 14.67
N GLU A 271 23.24 -29.86 15.48
CA GLU A 271 23.86 -30.64 16.55
C GLU A 271 23.33 -30.12 17.88
N PHE A 272 22.33 -30.79 18.43
CA PHE A 272 21.59 -30.34 19.60
C PHE A 272 22.18 -30.94 20.88
N SER A 273 22.61 -30.09 21.82
CA SER A 273 23.16 -30.52 23.10
C SER A 273 22.07 -30.69 24.16
N GLN A 274 22.36 -31.49 25.19
CA GLN A 274 21.45 -31.66 26.33
C GLN A 274 21.15 -30.35 27.08
N SER A 275 22.03 -29.34 26.98
CA SER A 275 21.86 -28.04 27.62
C SER A 275 20.78 -27.16 26.99
N GLY A 276 20.27 -27.55 25.82
CA GLY A 276 19.36 -26.74 25.02
C GLY A 276 20.07 -25.83 24.01
N SER A 277 21.39 -25.63 24.09
CA SER A 277 22.14 -24.96 23.01
C SER A 277 22.42 -25.91 21.84
N PHE A 278 22.54 -25.37 20.64
CA PHE A 278 22.80 -26.18 19.45
C PHE A 278 23.65 -25.48 18.41
N VAL A 279 24.33 -26.27 17.59
CA VAL A 279 25.14 -25.77 16.45
C VAL A 279 24.43 -26.08 15.14
N VAL A 280 24.25 -25.07 14.31
CA VAL A 280 23.81 -25.22 12.91
C VAL A 280 25.05 -25.39 12.04
N THR A 281 25.05 -26.42 11.19
CA THR A 281 26.13 -26.77 10.27
C THR A 281 25.57 -27.35 8.97
N LYS A 282 26.44 -27.74 8.05
CA LYS A 282 26.13 -28.49 6.83
C LYS A 282 27.21 -29.56 6.57
N PRO A 283 26.95 -30.56 5.71
CA PRO A 283 27.96 -31.55 5.34
C PRO A 283 29.24 -30.93 4.77
N GLU A 284 30.38 -31.53 5.05
CA GLU A 284 31.65 -31.10 4.47
C GLU A 284 31.69 -31.28 2.95
N LYS A 285 32.51 -30.46 2.27
CA LYS A 285 32.71 -30.50 0.81
C LYS A 285 31.43 -30.32 -0.01
N THR A 286 30.50 -29.55 0.52
CA THR A 286 29.29 -29.08 -0.17
C THR A 286 29.34 -27.55 -0.34
N GLY A 287 28.55 -27.02 -1.28
CA GLY A 287 28.28 -25.60 -1.44
C GLY A 287 27.40 -25.02 -0.34
N GLY A 288 27.07 -23.74 -0.47
CA GLY A 288 26.41 -22.95 0.56
C GLY A 288 27.37 -22.48 1.66
N LEU A 289 26.83 -21.73 2.63
CA LEU A 289 27.54 -21.23 3.79
C LEU A 289 26.63 -21.17 5.02
N VAL A 290 27.18 -21.42 6.21
CA VAL A 290 26.45 -21.24 7.48
C VAL A 290 27.13 -20.14 8.28
N THR A 291 26.40 -19.04 8.48
CA THR A 291 26.86 -17.83 9.19
C THR A 291 25.74 -17.30 10.07
N PRO A 292 26.02 -16.42 11.06
CA PRO A 292 24.97 -15.75 11.82
C PRO A 292 23.94 -15.07 10.92
N ALA A 293 24.37 -14.51 9.77
CA ALA A 293 23.47 -13.89 8.81
C ALA A 293 22.48 -14.91 8.20
N THR A 294 22.96 -16.02 7.64
CA THR A 294 22.09 -17.05 7.03
C THR A 294 21.15 -17.69 8.05
N VAL A 295 21.63 -17.94 9.27
CA VAL A 295 20.81 -18.49 10.37
C VAL A 295 19.79 -17.48 10.87
N SER A 296 20.16 -16.20 11.00
CA SER A 296 19.27 -15.14 11.46
C SER A 296 18.13 -14.84 10.49
N GLU A 297 18.42 -14.86 9.17
CA GLU A 297 17.40 -14.67 8.14
C GLU A 297 16.32 -15.75 8.21
N GLN A 298 16.72 -17.01 8.40
CA GLN A 298 15.77 -18.09 8.61
C GLN A 298 15.04 -17.96 9.95
N MET A 299 15.73 -17.54 11.02
CA MET A 299 15.13 -17.35 12.35
C MET A 299 13.94 -16.36 12.32
N VAL A 300 14.01 -15.30 11.51
CA VAL A 300 12.93 -14.29 11.41
C VAL A 300 11.90 -14.57 10.31
N TYR A 301 12.05 -15.68 9.57
CA TYR A 301 11.12 -16.10 8.52
C TYR A 301 9.75 -16.44 9.12
N GLU A 302 8.67 -15.88 8.56
CA GLU A 302 7.27 -16.16 8.95
C GLU A 302 6.95 -15.95 10.45
N ILE A 303 7.70 -15.09 11.13
CA ILE A 303 7.46 -14.74 12.53
C ILE A 303 6.51 -13.54 12.59
N LEU A 304 5.35 -13.73 13.25
CA LEU A 304 4.38 -12.67 13.51
C LEU A 304 4.81 -11.82 14.72
N ASP A 305 4.93 -12.44 15.88
CA ASP A 305 5.43 -11.81 17.10
C ASP A 305 6.64 -12.58 17.64
N PRO A 306 7.86 -12.01 17.58
CA PRO A 306 9.06 -12.64 18.13
C PRO A 306 8.99 -12.90 19.65
N ALA A 307 8.09 -12.25 20.39
CA ALA A 307 7.87 -12.51 21.81
C ALA A 307 6.93 -13.70 22.06
N LEU A 308 6.08 -14.04 21.09
CA LEU A 308 4.95 -14.96 21.23
C LEU A 308 4.80 -15.86 20.01
N TYR A 309 5.85 -16.60 19.64
CA TYR A 309 5.74 -17.59 18.57
C TYR A 309 4.99 -18.83 19.07
N LEU A 310 3.69 -18.90 18.75
CA LEU A 310 2.76 -19.90 19.25
C LEU A 310 2.95 -21.25 18.54
N LEU A 311 3.34 -22.28 19.29
CA LEU A 311 3.44 -23.66 18.81
C LEU A 311 2.56 -24.60 19.68
N PRO A 312 2.20 -25.79 19.18
CA PRO A 312 1.36 -26.74 19.92
C PRO A 312 1.92 -27.13 21.29
N ASP A 313 3.23 -27.32 21.39
CA ASP A 313 3.91 -27.83 22.60
C ASP A 313 4.49 -26.72 23.49
N VAL A 314 4.73 -25.51 22.96
CA VAL A 314 5.39 -24.40 23.68
C VAL A 314 5.10 -23.06 23.00
N ILE A 315 5.19 -21.95 23.73
CA ILE A 315 5.29 -20.60 23.11
C ILE A 315 6.76 -20.19 23.16
N LEU A 316 7.37 -19.91 22.01
CA LEU A 316 8.77 -19.52 21.88
C LEU A 316 8.93 -18.00 21.89
N ASP A 317 9.75 -17.50 22.81
CA ASP A 317 10.26 -16.12 22.83
C ASP A 317 11.69 -16.08 22.26
N MET A 318 11.83 -15.37 21.15
CA MET A 318 13.05 -15.26 20.34
C MET A 318 13.93 -14.06 20.70
N ARG A 319 13.45 -13.14 21.55
CA ARG A 319 14.07 -11.82 21.74
C ARG A 319 15.42 -11.85 22.46
N GLN A 320 15.78 -12.98 23.05
CA GLN A 320 17.04 -13.19 23.78
C GLN A 320 17.99 -14.17 23.07
N ILE A 321 17.68 -14.54 21.83
CA ILE A 321 18.53 -15.47 21.06
C ILE A 321 19.86 -14.80 20.71
N THR A 322 20.95 -15.57 20.87
CA THR A 322 22.29 -15.19 20.46
C THR A 322 22.80 -16.15 19.39
N LEU A 323 23.43 -15.61 18.35
CA LEU A 323 24.07 -16.35 17.27
C LEU A 323 25.56 -16.04 17.27
N SER A 324 26.42 -17.05 17.34
CA SER A 324 27.87 -16.85 17.36
C SER A 324 28.59 -17.85 16.46
N HIS A 325 29.63 -17.38 15.78
CA HIS A 325 30.50 -18.26 15.00
C HIS A 325 31.35 -19.12 15.94
N VAL A 326 31.33 -20.44 15.72
CA VAL A 326 32.17 -21.41 16.45
C VAL A 326 33.09 -22.22 15.54
N GLY A 327 33.04 -21.95 14.24
CA GLY A 327 33.92 -22.53 13.23
C GLY A 327 33.45 -22.23 11.81
N PRO A 328 34.21 -22.68 10.79
CA PRO A 328 33.78 -22.59 9.39
C PRO A 328 32.45 -23.33 9.18
N ASN A 329 31.43 -22.64 8.65
CA ASN A 329 30.08 -23.18 8.48
C ASN A 329 29.44 -23.72 9.77
N ARG A 330 29.76 -23.12 10.92
CA ARG A 330 29.22 -23.54 12.22
C ARG A 330 28.80 -22.33 13.04
N VAL A 331 27.53 -22.30 13.40
CA VAL A 331 26.91 -21.23 14.19
C VAL A 331 26.27 -21.83 15.42
N LEU A 332 26.73 -21.40 16.60
CA LEU A 332 26.11 -21.72 17.88
C LEU A 332 24.91 -20.81 18.11
N VAL A 333 23.79 -21.43 18.48
CA VAL A 333 22.52 -20.79 18.81
C VAL A 333 22.15 -21.11 20.26
N SER A 334 21.76 -20.09 21.02
CA SER A 334 21.32 -20.21 22.40
C SER A 334 20.40 -19.05 22.80
N GLY A 335 19.74 -19.15 23.95
CA GLY A 335 18.96 -18.04 24.53
C GLY A 335 17.46 -18.07 24.22
N ALA A 336 16.96 -19.12 23.56
CA ALA A 336 15.51 -19.34 23.40
C ALA A 336 14.82 -19.51 24.76
N LYS A 337 13.68 -18.85 24.95
CA LYS A 337 12.84 -18.95 26.15
C LYS A 337 11.47 -19.49 25.83
N GLY A 338 10.94 -20.34 26.72
CA GLY A 338 9.66 -21.02 26.53
C GLY A 338 8.63 -20.65 27.58
N LEU A 339 7.40 -20.42 27.13
CA LEU A 339 6.21 -20.33 27.98
C LEU A 339 5.29 -21.53 27.73
N GLN A 340 4.37 -21.76 28.67
CA GLN A 340 3.31 -22.77 28.53
C GLN A 340 2.52 -22.58 27.23
N PRO A 341 2.15 -23.66 26.52
CA PRO A 341 1.39 -23.55 25.29
C PRO A 341 -0.05 -23.08 25.52
N THR A 342 -0.67 -22.52 24.48
CA THR A 342 -2.08 -22.11 24.48
C THR A 342 -3.04 -23.30 24.56
N PRO A 343 -4.31 -23.08 24.97
CA PRO A 343 -5.35 -24.11 24.90
C PRO A 343 -5.86 -24.39 23.46
N TYR A 344 -5.41 -23.60 22.48
CA TYR A 344 -5.79 -23.71 21.08
C TYR A 344 -4.67 -24.30 20.20
N LEU A 345 -5.06 -24.85 19.05
CA LEU A 345 -4.18 -25.23 17.94
C LEU A 345 -4.49 -24.38 16.72
N LYS A 346 -3.44 -24.02 15.98
CA LYS A 346 -3.58 -23.52 14.62
C LYS A 346 -4.10 -24.63 13.71
N CYS A 347 -5.08 -24.31 12.89
CA CYS A 347 -5.54 -25.14 11.78
C CYS A 347 -5.36 -24.39 10.46
N SER A 348 -4.98 -25.11 9.42
CA SER A 348 -4.98 -24.62 8.04
C SER A 348 -6.18 -25.20 7.30
N GLY A 349 -7.07 -24.30 6.88
CA GLY A 349 -8.27 -24.62 6.13
C GLY A 349 -8.14 -24.24 4.66
N ILE A 350 -8.81 -24.99 3.79
CA ILE A 350 -8.93 -24.68 2.36
C ILE A 350 -10.40 -24.77 1.96
N PHE A 351 -10.91 -23.75 1.26
CA PHE A 351 -12.21 -23.80 0.58
C PHE A 351 -12.06 -23.47 -0.91
N LEU A 352 -13.10 -23.76 -1.68
CA LEU A 352 -13.13 -23.46 -3.11
C LEU A 352 -13.84 -22.13 -3.36
N ASP A 353 -13.17 -21.23 -4.07
CA ASP A 353 -13.77 -19.96 -4.48
C ASP A 353 -13.68 -19.74 -6.00
N GLY A 354 -14.49 -20.51 -6.72
CA GLY A 354 -14.52 -20.50 -8.18
C GLY A 354 -13.28 -21.13 -8.81
N TYR A 355 -12.84 -20.54 -9.93
CA TYR A 355 -11.73 -21.01 -10.75
C TYR A 355 -10.75 -19.88 -11.03
N LYS A 356 -9.51 -20.23 -11.34
CA LYS A 356 -8.48 -19.30 -11.80
C LYS A 356 -7.75 -19.81 -13.04
N ILE A 357 -7.20 -18.89 -13.82
CA ILE A 357 -6.31 -19.16 -14.94
C ILE A 357 -5.19 -18.13 -14.95
N SER A 358 -4.01 -18.52 -15.40
CA SER A 358 -2.90 -17.61 -15.68
C SER A 358 -2.33 -17.92 -17.06
N VAL A 359 -2.08 -16.88 -17.85
CA VAL A 359 -1.58 -16.97 -19.23
C VAL A 359 -0.40 -16.03 -19.39
N GLU A 360 0.59 -16.44 -20.19
CA GLU A 360 1.85 -15.71 -20.33
C GLU A 360 2.24 -15.53 -21.80
N LEU A 361 2.74 -14.34 -22.16
CA LEU A 361 3.27 -13.99 -23.48
C LEU A 361 4.58 -13.21 -23.36
N LEU A 362 5.62 -13.64 -24.06
CA LEU A 362 6.86 -12.88 -24.15
C LEU A 362 6.72 -11.80 -25.23
N ILE A 363 7.08 -10.55 -24.88
CA ILE A 363 6.94 -9.40 -25.75
C ILE A 363 8.28 -8.65 -25.75
N GLY A 364 8.91 -8.61 -26.93
CA GLY A 364 10.21 -7.98 -27.15
C GLY A 364 10.15 -6.74 -28.03
N GLY A 365 11.23 -5.95 -28.03
CA GLY A 365 11.43 -4.76 -28.86
C GLY A 365 11.16 -3.43 -28.13
N ILE A 366 11.13 -2.34 -28.90
CA ILE A 366 10.85 -0.99 -28.39
C ILE A 366 9.47 -0.96 -27.73
N ASP A 367 9.35 -0.24 -26.62
CA ASP A 367 8.12 -0.07 -25.84
C ASP A 367 7.50 -1.40 -25.35
N ALA A 368 8.32 -2.43 -25.07
CA ALA A 368 7.83 -3.76 -24.68
C ALA A 368 6.81 -3.73 -23.52
N LYS A 369 7.07 -2.94 -22.48
CA LYS A 369 6.14 -2.70 -21.36
C LYS A 369 4.78 -2.15 -21.83
N LYS A 370 4.80 -1.08 -22.66
CA LYS A 370 3.56 -0.45 -23.14
C LYS A 370 2.77 -1.39 -24.04
N LYS A 371 3.45 -2.13 -24.93
CA LYS A 371 2.84 -3.16 -25.77
C LYS A 371 2.20 -4.26 -24.92
N ALA A 372 2.89 -4.74 -23.89
CA ALA A 372 2.37 -5.76 -22.99
C ALA A 372 1.11 -5.30 -22.25
N LEU A 373 1.11 -4.07 -21.70
CA LEU A 373 -0.08 -3.51 -21.07
C LEU A 373 -1.24 -3.37 -22.07
N ALA A 374 -0.99 -2.84 -23.27
CA ALA A 374 -2.01 -2.70 -24.31
C ALA A 374 -2.59 -4.05 -24.76
N VAL A 375 -1.75 -5.07 -24.94
CA VAL A 375 -2.18 -6.44 -25.28
C VAL A 375 -2.98 -7.05 -24.15
N GLY A 376 -2.52 -6.94 -22.90
CA GLY A 376 -3.22 -7.48 -21.74
C GLY A 376 -4.60 -6.86 -21.55
N GLU A 377 -4.69 -5.53 -21.65
CA GLU A 377 -5.95 -4.78 -21.56
C GLU A 377 -6.91 -5.20 -22.67
N ALA A 378 -6.43 -5.28 -23.92
CA ALA A 378 -7.24 -5.72 -25.05
C ALA A 378 -7.75 -7.16 -24.89
N VAL A 379 -6.94 -8.09 -24.38
CA VAL A 379 -7.39 -9.47 -24.13
C VAL A 379 -8.51 -9.50 -23.09
N ILE A 380 -8.36 -8.79 -21.98
CA ILE A 380 -9.41 -8.70 -20.95
C ILE A 380 -10.68 -8.10 -21.54
N GLU A 381 -10.59 -6.93 -22.19
CA GLU A 381 -11.76 -6.23 -22.75
C GLU A 381 -12.52 -7.10 -23.76
N ARG A 382 -11.78 -7.81 -24.63
CA ARG A 382 -12.37 -8.76 -25.59
C ARG A 382 -13.12 -9.88 -24.89
N VAL A 383 -12.54 -10.47 -23.84
CA VAL A 383 -13.17 -11.56 -23.08
C VAL A 383 -14.38 -11.05 -22.32
N GLN A 384 -14.33 -9.88 -21.68
CA GLN A 384 -15.51 -9.25 -21.05
C GLN A 384 -16.63 -9.01 -22.08
N GLY A 385 -16.28 -8.56 -23.29
CA GLY A 385 -17.23 -8.44 -24.40
C GLY A 385 -17.84 -9.78 -24.82
N MET A 386 -17.06 -10.87 -24.80
CA MET A 386 -17.58 -12.23 -25.03
C MET A 386 -18.50 -12.68 -23.90
N TYR A 387 -18.15 -12.41 -22.63
CA TYR A 387 -18.98 -12.73 -21.47
C TYR A 387 -20.35 -12.05 -21.57
N LYS A 388 -20.39 -10.75 -21.92
CA LYS A 388 -21.63 -10.01 -22.17
C LYS A 388 -22.49 -10.68 -23.25
N ARG A 389 -21.91 -11.11 -24.38
CA ARG A 389 -22.64 -11.80 -25.47
C ARG A 389 -23.14 -13.19 -25.08
N MET A 390 -22.36 -13.91 -24.27
CA MET A 390 -22.69 -15.26 -23.79
C MET A 390 -23.61 -15.25 -22.56
N HIS A 391 -23.92 -14.09 -22.00
CA HIS A 391 -24.72 -13.92 -20.77
C HIS A 391 -24.14 -14.69 -19.57
N VAL A 392 -22.82 -14.68 -19.42
CA VAL A 392 -22.13 -15.20 -18.23
C VAL A 392 -21.63 -14.05 -17.36
N PRO A 393 -21.45 -14.24 -16.03
CA PRO A 393 -20.89 -13.21 -15.15
C PRO A 393 -19.54 -12.69 -15.63
N ASP A 394 -19.16 -11.51 -15.15
CA ASP A 394 -17.82 -10.97 -15.40
C ASP A 394 -16.78 -11.63 -14.47
N PHE A 395 -15.50 -11.39 -14.73
CA PHE A 395 -14.38 -11.79 -13.87
C PHE A 395 -14.66 -11.43 -12.40
N LYS A 396 -14.39 -12.37 -11.49
CA LYS A 396 -14.36 -12.07 -10.05
C LYS A 396 -13.20 -11.14 -9.72
N ASN A 397 -12.05 -11.41 -10.33
CA ASN A 397 -10.83 -10.61 -10.19
C ASN A 397 -9.89 -10.91 -11.37
N TYR A 398 -9.01 -9.99 -11.72
CA TYR A 398 -7.94 -10.24 -12.68
C TYR A 398 -6.73 -9.31 -12.45
N SER A 399 -5.56 -9.75 -12.89
CA SER A 399 -4.27 -9.08 -12.76
C SER A 399 -3.52 -9.14 -14.09
N ILE A 400 -2.96 -8.00 -14.53
CA ILE A 400 -2.10 -7.86 -15.69
C ILE A 400 -0.75 -7.41 -15.16
N GLU A 401 0.28 -8.19 -15.44
CA GLU A 401 1.63 -7.96 -14.95
C GLU A 401 2.62 -7.97 -16.11
N THR A 402 3.59 -7.07 -16.06
CA THR A 402 4.71 -6.97 -17.01
C THR A 402 6.00 -7.37 -16.28
N ILE A 403 6.27 -8.67 -16.23
CA ILE A 403 7.45 -9.22 -15.56
C ILE A 403 8.67 -8.86 -16.40
N GLY A 404 9.74 -8.39 -15.75
CA GLY A 404 10.90 -7.78 -16.42
C GLY A 404 10.81 -6.25 -16.57
N ALA A 405 9.65 -5.64 -16.27
CA ALA A 405 9.47 -4.19 -16.19
C ALA A 405 9.10 -3.72 -14.76
N GLU A 406 9.58 -4.46 -13.75
CA GLU A 406 9.42 -4.14 -12.33
C GLU A 406 7.97 -3.97 -11.85
N SER A 407 7.05 -4.82 -12.35
CA SER A 407 5.62 -4.77 -11.94
C SER A 407 5.40 -4.88 -10.43
N LEU A 408 6.28 -5.58 -9.70
CA LEU A 408 6.22 -5.68 -8.23
C LEU A 408 6.51 -4.36 -7.51
N PHE A 409 7.18 -3.41 -8.16
CA PHE A 409 7.55 -2.12 -7.58
C PHE A 409 6.49 -1.04 -7.83
N GLY A 410 5.50 -1.28 -8.69
CA GLY A 410 4.41 -0.35 -8.99
C GLY A 410 4.92 1.06 -9.34
N PRO A 411 4.52 2.11 -8.59
CA PRO A 411 4.97 3.49 -8.84
C PRO A 411 6.47 3.70 -8.59
N HIS A 412 7.13 2.78 -7.87
CA HIS A 412 8.56 2.84 -7.57
C HIS A 412 9.43 2.19 -8.66
N SER A 413 8.81 1.70 -9.74
CA SER A 413 9.49 1.11 -10.90
C SER A 413 10.42 2.13 -11.59
N LYS A 414 11.65 1.72 -11.83
CA LYS A 414 12.70 2.41 -12.61
C LYS A 414 12.91 1.76 -13.98
N ALA A 415 12.51 0.49 -14.17
CA ALA A 415 12.66 -0.27 -15.41
C ALA A 415 11.55 0.00 -16.44
N ASN A 416 11.36 1.26 -16.84
CA ASN A 416 10.36 1.62 -17.85
C ASN A 416 10.83 1.37 -19.30
N ALA A 417 12.14 1.21 -19.51
CA ALA A 417 12.75 1.04 -20.83
C ALA A 417 13.10 -0.43 -21.18
N SER A 418 12.51 -1.42 -20.49
CA SER A 418 12.76 -2.83 -20.77
C SER A 418 12.40 -3.18 -22.22
N ARG A 419 13.35 -3.78 -22.94
CA ARG A 419 13.18 -4.24 -24.33
C ARG A 419 12.59 -5.64 -24.44
N GLU A 420 12.34 -6.29 -23.32
CA GLU A 420 11.77 -7.63 -23.25
C GLU A 420 11.01 -7.76 -21.93
N VAL A 421 9.75 -8.19 -22.00
CA VAL A 421 8.89 -8.40 -20.84
C VAL A 421 8.03 -9.64 -21.04
N LEU A 422 7.73 -10.34 -19.95
CA LEU A 422 6.70 -11.38 -19.94
C LEU A 422 5.39 -10.75 -19.46
N LEU A 423 4.43 -10.64 -20.36
CA LEU A 423 3.05 -10.30 -20.02
C LEU A 423 2.43 -11.51 -19.33
N ARG A 424 1.97 -11.34 -18.09
CA ARG A 424 1.17 -12.34 -17.37
C ARG A 424 -0.22 -11.78 -17.12
N ILE A 425 -1.25 -12.51 -17.56
CA ILE A 425 -2.64 -12.20 -17.26
C ILE A 425 -3.18 -13.33 -16.37
N SER A 426 -3.59 -12.99 -15.16
CA SER A 426 -4.24 -13.91 -14.23
C SER A 426 -5.68 -13.48 -14.04
N ALA A 427 -6.63 -14.42 -14.06
CA ALA A 427 -8.05 -14.11 -13.93
C ALA A 427 -8.78 -15.16 -13.10
N GLN A 428 -9.83 -14.73 -12.41
CA GLN A 428 -10.72 -15.55 -11.58
C GLN A 428 -12.16 -15.42 -12.05
N HIS A 429 -12.92 -16.51 -11.96
CA HIS A 429 -14.32 -16.55 -12.35
C HIS A 429 -15.04 -17.73 -11.68
N VAL A 430 -16.36 -17.66 -11.54
CA VAL A 430 -17.17 -18.75 -10.96
C VAL A 430 -17.28 -19.98 -11.87
N ASP A 431 -17.11 -19.79 -13.18
CA ASP A 431 -17.15 -20.83 -14.22
C ASP A 431 -15.80 -21.00 -14.94
N SER A 432 -15.27 -22.22 -14.89
CA SER A 432 -14.05 -22.65 -15.58
C SER A 432 -14.11 -22.55 -17.11
N LYS A 433 -15.29 -22.75 -17.73
CA LYS A 433 -15.43 -22.70 -19.19
C LYS A 433 -15.30 -21.27 -19.69
N ALA A 434 -15.92 -20.33 -18.99
CA ALA A 434 -15.75 -18.90 -19.26
C ALA A 434 -14.28 -18.47 -19.15
N LEU A 435 -13.51 -18.93 -18.14
CA LEU A 435 -12.08 -18.60 -18.05
C LEU A 435 -11.24 -19.14 -19.21
N SER A 436 -11.67 -20.22 -19.85
CA SER A 436 -10.95 -20.78 -20.99
C SER A 436 -10.88 -19.80 -22.18
N LEU A 437 -11.80 -18.82 -22.24
CA LEU A 437 -11.76 -17.74 -23.23
C LEU A 437 -10.52 -16.84 -23.07
N VAL A 438 -10.01 -16.63 -21.85
CA VAL A 438 -8.76 -15.87 -21.63
C VAL A 438 -7.61 -16.53 -22.38
N ALA A 439 -7.47 -17.85 -22.24
CA ALA A 439 -6.42 -18.59 -22.93
C ALA A 439 -6.65 -18.70 -24.45
N LEU A 440 -7.90 -18.67 -24.91
CA LEU A 440 -8.25 -18.66 -26.33
C LEU A 440 -7.92 -17.32 -26.99
N GLU A 441 -8.16 -16.20 -26.29
CA GLU A 441 -7.95 -14.84 -26.83
C GLU A 441 -6.53 -14.32 -26.66
N THR A 442 -5.73 -14.92 -25.76
CA THR A 442 -4.35 -14.52 -25.55
C THR A 442 -3.46 -14.87 -26.75
N ILE A 443 -3.57 -16.08 -27.30
CA ILE A 443 -2.67 -16.53 -28.39
C ILE A 443 -2.85 -15.75 -29.70
N PRO A 444 -4.08 -15.47 -30.19
CA PRO A 444 -4.30 -14.68 -31.41
C PRO A 444 -3.65 -13.30 -31.39
N SER A 445 -3.43 -12.71 -30.21
CA SER A 445 -2.76 -11.41 -30.06
C SER A 445 -1.43 -11.32 -30.81
N ALA A 446 -0.70 -12.44 -30.93
CA ALA A 446 0.57 -12.53 -31.67
C ALA A 446 0.44 -12.17 -33.16
N THR A 447 -0.75 -12.34 -33.74
CA THR A 447 -1.00 -12.08 -35.18
C THR A 447 -1.84 -10.84 -35.43
N CYS A 448 -2.61 -10.37 -34.44
CA CYS A 448 -3.60 -9.31 -34.63
C CYS A 448 -3.40 -8.07 -33.75
N MET A 449 -2.39 -8.05 -32.89
CA MET A 449 -2.11 -6.92 -31.99
C MET A 449 -0.70 -6.37 -32.18
N ALA A 450 0.14 -6.38 -31.14
CA ALA A 450 1.42 -5.69 -31.14
C ALA A 450 2.56 -6.52 -31.76
N PRO A 451 3.52 -5.89 -32.47
CA PRO A 451 4.69 -6.60 -32.99
C PRO A 451 5.66 -7.00 -31.87
N GLY A 452 6.44 -8.05 -32.12
CA GLY A 452 7.45 -8.56 -31.18
C GLY A 452 6.92 -9.50 -30.11
N ILE A 453 5.66 -9.96 -30.23
CA ILE A 453 5.15 -11.08 -29.45
C ILE A 453 5.81 -12.35 -29.97
N THR A 454 6.47 -13.08 -29.08
CA THR A 454 7.15 -14.35 -29.35
C THR A 454 6.92 -15.27 -28.15
N GLY A 455 7.17 -16.57 -28.28
CA GLY A 455 7.14 -17.53 -27.16
C GLY A 455 5.88 -17.51 -26.26
N SER A 456 4.97 -18.47 -26.44
CA SER A 456 3.82 -18.66 -25.55
C SER A 456 4.00 -19.92 -24.67
N GLY A 457 4.82 -19.84 -23.61
CA GLY A 457 4.96 -20.90 -22.58
C GLY A 457 4.90 -22.38 -23.06
N THR A 458 4.32 -23.26 -22.25
CA THR A 458 4.18 -24.71 -22.49
C THR A 458 2.86 -25.10 -23.19
N GLY A 459 2.26 -24.20 -23.97
CA GLY A 459 0.96 -24.39 -24.63
C GLY A 459 -0.20 -23.67 -23.94
N ARG A 460 -1.45 -23.95 -24.37
CA ARG A 460 -2.64 -23.25 -23.88
C ARG A 460 -2.99 -23.68 -22.45
N PRO A 461 -2.94 -22.78 -21.45
CA PRO A 461 -3.27 -23.09 -20.07
C PRO A 461 -4.77 -23.42 -19.91
N ARG A 462 -5.09 -24.18 -18.86
CA ARG A 462 -6.46 -24.57 -18.50
C ARG A 462 -6.86 -23.87 -17.21
N ALA A 463 -8.15 -23.52 -17.11
CA ALA A 463 -8.72 -23.07 -15.85
C ALA A 463 -8.63 -24.19 -14.81
N VAL A 464 -8.26 -23.84 -13.58
CA VAL A 464 -8.14 -24.75 -12.43
C VAL A 464 -8.99 -24.23 -11.27
N PRO A 465 -9.47 -25.11 -10.38
CA PRO A 465 -10.17 -24.66 -9.18
C PRO A 465 -9.32 -23.68 -8.36
N ASN A 466 -9.94 -22.62 -7.85
CA ASN A 466 -9.29 -21.64 -7.00
C ASN A 466 -9.40 -22.10 -5.54
N LEU A 467 -8.34 -22.73 -5.03
CA LEU A 467 -8.22 -23.15 -3.64
C LEU A 467 -7.75 -21.95 -2.81
N VAL A 468 -8.59 -21.51 -1.87
CA VAL A 468 -8.32 -20.37 -0.98
C VAL A 468 -8.00 -20.89 0.41
N HIS A 469 -6.88 -20.41 0.96
CA HIS A 469 -6.42 -20.77 2.29
C HIS A 469 -6.98 -19.83 3.35
N PHE A 470 -7.35 -20.38 4.51
CA PHE A 470 -7.73 -19.62 5.70
C PHE A 470 -7.17 -20.27 6.97
N PRO A 471 -6.56 -19.50 7.88
CA PRO A 471 -6.12 -20.00 9.17
C PRO A 471 -7.20 -19.78 10.25
N LEU A 472 -7.34 -20.72 11.19
CA LEU A 472 -8.14 -20.52 12.41
C LEU A 472 -7.53 -21.25 13.61
N LEU A 473 -8.02 -20.92 14.80
CA LEU A 473 -7.72 -21.57 16.06
C LEU A 473 -8.88 -22.49 16.46
N ILE A 474 -8.56 -23.73 16.80
CA ILE A 474 -9.51 -24.72 17.35
C ILE A 474 -9.02 -25.16 18.74
N PRO A 475 -9.90 -25.32 19.74
CA PRO A 475 -9.54 -25.86 21.04
C PRO A 475 -8.85 -27.23 20.94
N LYS A 476 -7.75 -27.42 21.68
CA LYS A 476 -7.03 -28.72 21.77
C LYS A 476 -7.95 -29.86 22.17
N THR A 477 -8.98 -29.58 22.97
CA THR A 477 -9.99 -30.56 23.42
C THR A 477 -10.81 -31.17 22.28
N GLN A 478 -10.86 -30.54 21.11
CA GLN A 478 -11.56 -31.04 19.92
C GLN A 478 -10.64 -31.84 18.98
N VAL A 479 -9.36 -32.00 19.31
CA VAL A 479 -8.36 -32.66 18.44
C VAL A 479 -7.69 -33.80 19.21
N THR A 480 -7.71 -35.00 18.66
CA THR A 480 -7.09 -36.18 19.30
C THR A 480 -5.92 -36.69 18.46
N THR A 481 -4.71 -36.56 18.99
CA THR A 481 -3.51 -37.14 18.37
C THR A 481 -3.50 -38.66 18.54
N ARG A 482 -3.30 -39.37 17.44
CA ARG A 482 -3.27 -40.83 17.34
C ARG A 482 -1.93 -41.29 16.80
N TYR A 483 -1.48 -42.46 17.23
CA TYR A 483 -0.33 -43.11 16.62
C TYR A 483 -0.45 -44.63 16.60
N LEU A 484 0.30 -45.25 15.69
CA LEU A 484 0.35 -46.69 15.47
C LEU A 484 1.77 -47.09 15.10
N VAL A 485 2.32 -48.10 15.77
CA VAL A 485 3.68 -48.62 15.51
C VAL A 485 3.60 -50.08 15.04
N ALA A 486 4.21 -50.37 13.89
CA ALA A 486 4.15 -51.69 13.26
C ALA A 486 2.69 -52.23 13.20
N SER A 487 2.49 -53.51 13.53
CA SER A 487 1.16 -54.14 13.61
C SER A 487 0.50 -54.01 14.99
N GLY A 488 0.94 -53.06 15.83
CA GLY A 488 0.35 -52.84 17.16
C GLY A 488 -1.09 -52.27 17.11
N PRO A 489 -1.72 -52.02 18.27
CA PRO A 489 -2.99 -51.30 18.32
C PRO A 489 -2.79 -49.80 18.10
N GLU A 490 -3.84 -49.12 17.62
CA GLU A 490 -3.93 -47.65 17.67
C GLU A 490 -3.89 -47.17 19.12
N LYS A 491 -3.18 -46.06 19.36
CA LYS A 491 -3.05 -45.42 20.66
C LYS A 491 -3.31 -43.92 20.52
N HIS A 492 -3.84 -43.31 21.59
CA HIS A 492 -4.14 -41.88 21.65
C HIS A 492 -3.18 -41.17 22.60
N ILE A 493 -2.83 -39.93 22.27
CA ILE A 493 -2.03 -39.03 23.11
C ILE A 493 -2.94 -37.91 23.62
N ALA A 494 -3.03 -37.78 24.93
CA ALA A 494 -3.65 -36.64 25.57
C ALA A 494 -2.75 -35.41 25.46
N TRP A 495 -3.35 -34.23 25.32
CA TRP A 495 -2.62 -32.97 25.42
C TRP A 495 -2.12 -32.77 26.86
N GLY A 496 -0.91 -32.21 26.99
CA GLY A 496 -0.36 -31.79 28.28
C GLY A 496 -1.08 -30.57 28.86
N GLU A 497 -0.56 -30.06 29.97
CA GLU A 497 -1.11 -28.83 30.57
C GLU A 497 -0.93 -27.64 29.62
N CYS A 498 -1.90 -26.72 29.63
CA CYS A 498 -1.88 -25.51 28.84
C CYS A 498 -2.27 -24.31 29.69
N ASP A 499 -1.83 -23.12 29.27
CA ASP A 499 -2.13 -21.89 29.99
C ASP A 499 -3.56 -21.41 29.71
N GLN A 500 -4.49 -21.93 30.50
CA GLN A 500 -5.91 -21.55 30.49
C GLN A 500 -6.15 -20.11 31.00
N LYS A 501 -5.17 -19.49 31.66
CA LYS A 501 -5.31 -18.15 32.28
C LYS A 501 -4.78 -17.02 31.38
N ALA A 502 -4.29 -17.35 30.18
CA ALA A 502 -3.70 -16.41 29.24
C ALA A 502 -2.54 -15.58 29.84
N SER A 503 -1.77 -16.17 30.76
CA SER A 503 -0.57 -15.55 31.34
C SER A 503 0.51 -15.24 30.30
N TYR A 504 0.52 -15.97 29.18
CA TYR A 504 1.38 -15.70 28.02
C TYR A 504 1.22 -14.29 27.41
N CYS A 505 0.13 -13.55 27.69
CA CYS A 505 -0.05 -12.18 27.20
C CYS A 505 0.92 -11.15 27.81
N LYS A 506 1.78 -11.56 28.74
CA LYS A 506 2.79 -10.70 29.40
C LYS A 506 4.17 -11.33 29.25
N PRO A 507 4.81 -11.24 28.07
CA PRO A 507 6.13 -11.80 27.86
C PRO A 507 7.17 -11.08 28.73
N SER A 508 8.29 -11.74 29.03
CA SER A 508 9.35 -11.19 29.87
C SER A 508 9.87 -9.86 29.32
N THR A 509 10.31 -8.95 30.19
CA THR A 509 10.92 -7.70 29.75
C THR A 509 12.30 -7.96 29.13
N VAL A 510 12.56 -7.33 27.97
CA VAL A 510 13.86 -7.37 27.28
C VAL A 510 14.42 -5.95 27.16
N PRO A 511 15.75 -5.76 27.08
CA PRO A 511 16.34 -4.44 26.89
C PRO A 511 15.76 -3.72 25.68
N SER A 512 15.39 -2.44 25.84
CA SER A 512 14.90 -1.63 24.73
C SER A 512 16.02 -1.34 23.73
N VAL A 513 15.71 -1.41 22.44
CA VAL A 513 16.59 -0.91 21.38
C VAL A 513 16.87 0.58 21.63
N PRO A 514 18.15 1.03 21.66
CA PRO A 514 18.49 2.44 21.80
C PRO A 514 17.81 3.31 20.73
N GLU A 515 17.43 4.54 21.08
CA GLU A 515 16.86 5.49 20.12
C GLU A 515 17.96 6.18 19.30
N ALA A 516 17.65 6.52 18.05
CA ALA A 516 18.59 7.25 17.20
C ALA A 516 18.76 8.69 17.69
N ASN A 517 20.00 9.18 17.75
CA ASN A 517 20.30 10.55 18.18
C ASN A 517 19.78 11.57 17.14
N PRO A 518 18.84 12.47 17.50
CA PRO A 518 18.25 13.42 16.56
C PRO A 518 19.22 14.51 16.09
N SER A 519 20.35 14.70 16.78
CA SER A 519 21.34 15.74 16.48
C SER A 519 22.45 15.29 15.50
N GLU A 520 22.51 14.00 15.17
CA GLU A 520 23.53 13.47 14.27
C GLU A 520 23.20 13.74 12.81
N ARG A 521 24.23 14.06 12.02
CA ARG A 521 24.10 14.22 10.58
C ARG A 521 23.85 12.86 9.93
N LEU A 522 22.66 12.67 9.37
CA LEU A 522 22.25 11.41 8.73
C LEU A 522 22.53 11.42 7.22
N ILE A 523 22.81 10.24 6.65
CA ILE A 523 22.96 10.00 5.21
C ILE A 523 21.89 8.99 4.79
N LYS A 524 21.16 9.26 3.69
CA LYS A 524 20.19 8.32 3.13
C LYS A 524 20.91 7.22 2.36
N THR A 525 20.60 5.96 2.65
CA THR A 525 21.17 4.78 1.97
C THR A 525 20.08 3.73 1.71
N ALA A 526 20.35 2.76 0.83
CA ALA A 526 19.43 1.65 0.60
C ALA A 526 19.45 0.69 1.80
N LEU A 527 18.28 0.16 2.18
CA LEU A 527 18.14 -0.73 3.33
C LEU A 527 19.09 -1.94 3.27
N ILE A 528 19.25 -2.53 2.08
CA ILE A 528 20.15 -3.66 1.84
C ILE A 528 21.61 -3.39 2.27
N ASN A 529 22.04 -2.13 2.30
CA ASN A 529 23.39 -1.75 2.70
C ASN A 529 23.62 -1.82 4.21
N VAL A 530 22.55 -1.79 5.02
CA VAL A 530 22.64 -1.72 6.49
C VAL A 530 21.91 -2.87 7.19
N ALA A 531 21.10 -3.63 6.46
CA ALA A 531 20.33 -4.75 6.98
C ALA A 531 20.30 -5.95 6.04
N TYR A 532 20.11 -7.12 6.63
CA TYR A 532 19.55 -8.31 5.99
C TYR A 532 18.03 -8.27 6.12
N GLY A 533 17.33 -8.90 5.19
CA GLY A 533 15.87 -8.95 5.22
C GLY A 533 15.34 -10.31 4.79
N ARG A 534 14.30 -10.77 5.47
CA ARG A 534 13.55 -11.97 5.11
C ARG A 534 12.08 -11.62 5.04
N SER A 535 11.38 -12.19 4.07
CA SER A 535 9.93 -12.18 4.06
C SER A 535 9.38 -13.60 3.92
N GLY A 536 8.20 -13.83 4.49
CA GLY A 536 7.42 -15.04 4.27
C GLY A 536 5.94 -14.68 4.20
N ASP A 537 5.18 -15.49 3.47
CA ASP A 537 3.74 -15.32 3.28
C ASP A 537 2.97 -16.43 3.99
N LYS A 538 1.89 -16.06 4.69
CA LYS A 538 0.94 -16.99 5.31
C LYS A 538 -0.47 -16.59 4.91
N GLY A 539 -0.97 -17.16 3.81
CA GLY A 539 -2.19 -16.68 3.17
C GLY A 539 -1.92 -15.32 2.52
N ASP A 540 -2.79 -14.34 2.75
CA ASP A 540 -2.64 -12.98 2.20
C ASP A 540 -1.88 -12.03 3.16
N VAL A 541 -1.27 -12.58 4.23
CA VAL A 541 -0.38 -11.84 5.14
C VAL A 541 1.08 -12.01 4.70
N CYS A 542 1.82 -10.90 4.61
CA CYS A 542 3.26 -10.88 4.38
C CYS A 542 4.00 -10.42 5.64
N ASN A 543 4.85 -11.28 6.19
CA ASN A 543 5.75 -10.98 7.29
C ASN A 543 7.09 -10.48 6.74
N ILE A 544 7.66 -9.46 7.36
CA ILE A 544 8.96 -8.89 6.97
C ILE A 544 9.86 -8.79 8.21
N GLY A 545 10.84 -9.67 8.30
CA GLY A 545 11.88 -9.66 9.32
C GLY A 545 13.11 -8.89 8.84
N ILE A 546 13.60 -7.96 9.65
CA ILE A 546 14.79 -7.13 9.33
C ILE A 546 15.85 -7.36 10.41
N ILE A 547 17.09 -7.64 9.97
CA ILE A 547 18.23 -7.86 10.86
C ILE A 547 19.32 -6.85 10.52
N ALA A 548 19.74 -6.06 11.50
CA ALA A 548 20.83 -5.11 11.29
C ALA A 548 22.15 -5.84 11.00
N ARG A 549 22.88 -5.40 9.96
CA ARG A 549 24.22 -5.94 9.64
C ARG A 549 25.24 -5.66 10.75
N ASP A 550 25.05 -4.56 11.45
CA ASP A 550 25.83 -4.14 12.62
C ASP A 550 24.82 -3.61 13.66
N PRO A 551 24.92 -4.03 14.95
CA PRO A 551 24.03 -3.55 16.00
C PRO A 551 23.89 -2.03 16.08
N LYS A 552 24.92 -1.26 15.68
CA LYS A 552 24.89 0.20 15.67
C LYS A 552 23.87 0.78 14.69
N TYR A 553 23.44 0.03 13.67
CA TYR A 553 22.46 0.48 12.68
C TYR A 553 21.02 0.32 13.17
N LEU A 554 20.78 -0.52 14.18
CA LEU A 554 19.44 -0.88 14.65
C LEU A 554 18.58 0.33 15.07
N PRO A 555 19.11 1.35 15.79
CA PRO A 555 18.35 2.56 16.13
C PRO A 555 17.83 3.32 14.89
N TYR A 556 18.67 3.43 13.85
CA TYR A 556 18.33 4.18 12.63
C TYR A 556 17.39 3.38 11.71
N ILE A 557 17.54 2.05 11.68
CA ILE A 557 16.63 1.14 10.97
C ILE A 557 15.24 1.24 11.62
N LYS A 558 15.15 1.10 12.95
CA LYS A 558 13.89 1.22 13.71
C LYS A 558 13.20 2.56 13.46
N ARG A 559 13.97 3.65 13.43
CA ARG A 559 13.43 4.99 13.11
C ARG A 559 12.87 5.10 11.68
N SER A 560 13.43 4.36 10.72
CA SER A 560 13.14 4.54 9.29
C SER A 560 12.10 3.56 8.73
N ILE A 561 12.00 2.36 9.31
CA ILE A 561 11.06 1.32 8.90
C ILE A 561 9.92 1.27 9.92
N THR A 562 8.90 2.10 9.71
CA THR A 562 7.66 2.07 10.48
C THR A 562 6.55 1.39 9.67
N GLU A 563 5.46 1.02 10.35
CA GLU A 563 4.28 0.43 9.71
C GLU A 563 3.71 1.35 8.61
N GLU A 564 3.66 2.66 8.86
CA GLU A 564 3.14 3.65 7.92
C GLU A 564 4.03 3.78 6.68
N VAL A 565 5.35 3.75 6.86
CA VAL A 565 6.31 3.80 5.75
C VAL A 565 6.18 2.55 4.88
N MET A 566 6.07 1.36 5.49
CA MET A 566 5.91 0.11 4.76
C MET A 566 4.56 0.03 4.05
N ALA A 567 3.46 0.37 4.72
CA ALA A 567 2.13 0.42 4.11
C ALA A 567 2.05 1.47 2.99
N GLY A 568 2.72 2.62 3.16
CA GLY A 568 2.84 3.64 2.13
C GLY A 568 3.63 3.15 0.91
N TYR A 569 4.76 2.48 1.12
CA TYR A 569 5.60 1.95 0.05
C TYR A 569 4.92 0.79 -0.71
N MET A 570 4.22 -0.09 -0.01
CA MET A 570 3.55 -1.28 -0.58
C MET A 570 2.10 -1.05 -0.99
N ARG A 571 1.61 0.20 -0.96
CA ARG A 571 0.20 0.54 -1.22
C ARG A 571 -0.34 -0.03 -2.54
N HIS A 572 0.49 -0.09 -3.59
CA HIS A 572 0.13 -0.65 -4.90
C HIS A 572 -0.10 -2.17 -4.88
N LEU A 573 0.35 -2.87 -3.85
CA LEU A 573 0.12 -4.30 -3.64
C LEU A 573 -1.05 -4.55 -2.67
N LEU A 574 -1.20 -3.71 -1.63
CA LEU A 574 -2.22 -3.84 -0.58
C LEU A 574 -3.64 -3.48 -1.07
N TYR A 575 -3.75 -2.64 -2.10
CA TYR A 575 -5.04 -2.24 -2.67
C TYR A 575 -5.14 -2.66 -4.14
N LYS A 576 -5.25 -3.96 -4.42
CA LYS A 576 -5.64 -4.44 -5.75
C LYS A 576 -7.16 -4.39 -5.92
N SER A 577 -7.67 -3.19 -6.23
CA SER A 577 -8.65 -3.01 -7.30
C SER A 577 -8.01 -2.23 -8.45
N LEU A 578 -6.74 -2.50 -8.74
CA LEU A 578 -6.09 -2.03 -9.95
C LEU A 578 -6.28 -3.09 -11.02
N LEU A 579 -7.48 -3.08 -11.60
CA LEU A 579 -7.78 -3.32 -13.01
C LEU A 579 -9.28 -3.10 -13.27
N HIS A 580 -9.61 -1.85 -13.53
CA HIS A 580 -10.48 -1.47 -14.62
C HIS A 580 -9.80 -0.28 -15.26
N LYS A 581 -9.30 -0.42 -16.49
CA LYS A 581 -9.24 0.78 -17.34
C LYS A 581 -10.67 1.11 -17.75
N PRO A 582 -11.01 2.40 -17.81
CA PRO A 582 -12.38 2.84 -17.94
C PRO A 582 -12.87 2.57 -19.35
N SER A 583 -13.71 1.55 -19.53
CA SER A 583 -14.64 1.51 -20.66
C SER A 583 -15.86 2.34 -20.29
N GLU A 584 -16.17 3.34 -21.11
CA GLU A 584 -17.22 4.35 -20.92
C GLU A 584 -18.67 3.83 -20.88
N GLU A 585 -18.91 2.52 -20.90
CA GLU A 585 -20.26 1.96 -21.01
C GLU A 585 -20.43 0.74 -20.09
N ASN A 586 -20.96 0.96 -18.89
CA ASN A 586 -22.04 0.16 -18.27
C ASN A 586 -22.25 0.58 -16.80
N LEU A 587 -22.87 1.75 -16.62
CA LEU A 587 -23.99 1.83 -15.69
C LEU A 587 -25.16 1.04 -16.28
N VAL A 588 -26.03 0.53 -15.40
CA VAL A 588 -27.48 0.21 -15.59
C VAL A 588 -27.83 -1.25 -15.22
N ASN A 589 -28.52 -1.38 -14.07
CA ASN A 589 -29.39 -2.49 -13.62
C ASN A 589 -28.71 -3.82 -13.25
N GLN A 590 -28.91 -4.49 -12.10
CA GLN A 590 -29.86 -4.45 -10.96
C GLN A 590 -29.42 -5.61 -9.97
N PRO A 591 -30.15 -6.03 -8.90
CA PRO A 591 -30.22 -5.47 -7.55
C PRO A 591 -30.04 -6.48 -6.36
N SER A 592 -29.90 -5.96 -5.12
CA SER A 592 -30.25 -6.57 -3.80
C SER A 592 -29.38 -7.75 -3.25
N ARG A 593 -29.00 -7.84 -1.97
CA ARG A 593 -29.77 -7.61 -0.72
C ARG A 593 -28.90 -7.23 0.51
N PHE A 594 -29.37 -6.17 1.18
CA PHE A 594 -29.43 -5.85 2.62
C PHE A 594 -28.26 -6.17 3.59
N TYR A 595 -27.63 -5.12 4.11
CA TYR A 595 -27.79 -4.71 5.53
C TYR A 595 -27.86 -3.18 5.64
N SER A 596 -28.75 -2.71 6.50
CA SER A 596 -29.03 -1.32 6.82
C SER A 596 -28.64 -1.05 8.27
N THR A 597 -28.26 0.21 8.52
CA THR A 597 -28.18 0.96 9.78
C THR A 597 -26.83 1.02 10.53
N SER A 598 -26.37 2.29 10.70
CA SER A 598 -25.71 2.86 11.89
C SER A 598 -24.17 2.96 11.98
N SER A 599 -23.53 3.67 11.04
CA SER A 599 -22.25 4.34 11.36
C SER A 599 -22.08 5.76 10.80
N VAL A 600 -22.99 6.23 9.95
CA VAL A 600 -22.91 7.57 9.35
C VAL A 600 -23.64 8.58 10.23
N LYS A 601 -22.97 9.66 10.65
CA LYS A 601 -23.60 10.78 11.36
C LYS A 601 -24.64 11.43 10.43
N GLN A 602 -25.87 11.59 10.91
CA GLN A 602 -27.00 12.11 10.14
C GLN A 602 -27.44 13.47 10.68
N ILE A 603 -28.01 14.31 9.82
CA ILE A 603 -28.66 15.57 10.19
C ILE A 603 -30.00 15.71 9.48
N THR A 604 -31.00 16.23 10.19
CA THR A 604 -32.34 16.49 9.62
C THR A 604 -32.39 17.83 8.89
N SER A 605 -33.37 18.00 7.99
CA SER A 605 -33.57 19.29 7.30
C SER A 605 -33.73 20.48 8.25
N ASN A 606 -34.46 20.32 9.36
CA ASN A 606 -34.67 21.41 10.33
C ASN A 606 -33.36 21.83 11.02
N GLN A 607 -32.51 20.86 11.37
CA GLN A 607 -31.20 21.13 11.97
C GLN A 607 -30.27 21.84 10.98
N LEU A 608 -30.23 21.40 9.71
CA LEU A 608 -29.42 22.07 8.69
C LEU A 608 -29.93 23.49 8.39
N VAL A 609 -31.24 23.75 8.43
CA VAL A 609 -31.79 25.12 8.31
C VAL A 609 -31.35 26.01 9.48
N SER A 610 -31.43 25.52 10.72
CA SER A 610 -30.93 26.26 11.90
C SER A 610 -29.42 26.54 11.77
N TRP A 611 -28.62 25.52 11.42
CA TRP A 611 -27.18 25.69 11.24
C TRP A 611 -26.84 26.66 10.11
N SER A 612 -27.59 26.67 9.01
CA SER A 612 -27.37 27.61 7.90
C SER A 612 -27.67 29.06 8.27
N ASN A 613 -28.46 29.30 9.33
CA ASN A 613 -28.74 30.64 9.86
C ASN A 613 -27.74 31.06 10.96
N GLU A 614 -27.18 30.09 11.69
CA GLU A 614 -26.31 30.32 12.86
C GLU A 614 -24.81 30.27 12.52
N LYS A 615 -24.41 29.41 11.56
CA LYS A 615 -23.01 29.17 11.16
C LYS A 615 -22.69 29.88 9.85
N LYS A 616 -21.45 30.35 9.70
CA LYS A 616 -20.99 30.95 8.44
C LYS A 616 -20.69 29.86 7.41
N LEU A 617 -21.25 30.01 6.21
CA LEU A 617 -21.02 29.08 5.09
C LEU A 617 -19.55 29.11 4.65
N TYR A 618 -19.04 27.96 4.20
CA TYR A 618 -17.67 27.72 3.74
C TYR A 618 -16.55 27.96 4.77
N SER A 619 -16.90 28.36 5.99
CA SER A 619 -15.98 28.58 7.10
C SER A 619 -16.29 27.68 8.29
N ASP A 620 -17.53 27.73 8.79
CA ASP A 620 -18.00 26.93 9.93
C ASP A 620 -18.90 25.77 9.50
N LEU A 621 -19.59 25.94 8.36
CA LEU A 621 -20.47 24.95 7.73
C LEU A 621 -20.23 24.87 6.22
N ILE A 622 -20.00 23.67 5.70
CA ILE A 622 -19.80 23.40 4.28
C ILE A 622 -20.87 22.41 3.83
N VAL A 623 -21.78 22.87 2.96
CA VAL A 623 -22.81 22.01 2.39
C VAL A 623 -22.32 21.52 1.02
N ILE A 624 -22.29 20.20 0.83
CA ILE A 624 -21.82 19.56 -0.40
C ILE A 624 -23.00 18.81 -1.05
N ASP A 625 -23.40 19.26 -2.23
CA ASP A 625 -24.39 18.62 -3.09
C ASP A 625 -23.69 17.56 -3.94
N VAL A 626 -23.95 16.28 -3.65
CA VAL A 626 -23.35 15.17 -4.39
C VAL A 626 -24.23 14.65 -5.52
N ARG A 627 -25.30 15.38 -5.85
CA ARG A 627 -26.15 15.08 -7.01
C ARG A 627 -25.43 15.36 -8.32
N GLU A 628 -25.93 14.70 -9.37
CA GLU A 628 -25.59 15.04 -10.74
C GLU A 628 -26.27 16.35 -11.14
N ARG A 629 -25.63 17.07 -12.06
CA ARG A 629 -26.06 18.40 -12.48
C ARG A 629 -27.53 18.48 -12.94
N LYS A 630 -28.00 17.49 -13.71
CA LYS A 630 -29.40 17.42 -14.18
C LYS A 630 -30.40 17.47 -13.04
N GLU A 631 -30.08 16.87 -11.90
CA GLU A 631 -30.97 16.85 -10.74
C GLU A 631 -31.02 18.23 -10.06
N ILE A 632 -29.91 18.96 -10.10
CA ILE A 632 -29.77 20.31 -9.57
C ILE A 632 -30.48 21.32 -10.48
N GLU A 633 -30.33 21.20 -11.80
CA GLU A 633 -30.99 22.07 -12.78
C GLU A 633 -32.52 21.92 -12.73
N GLN A 634 -33.02 20.70 -12.55
CA GLN A 634 -34.45 20.44 -12.48
C GLN A 634 -35.10 20.88 -11.17
N LYS A 635 -34.37 20.77 -10.05
CA LYS A 635 -34.95 20.91 -8.70
C LYS A 635 -34.31 22.02 -7.86
N GLY A 636 -33.37 22.77 -8.41
CA GLY A 636 -32.54 23.73 -7.69
C GLY A 636 -31.57 23.09 -6.70
N LYS A 637 -30.74 23.91 -6.04
CA LYS A 637 -29.80 23.49 -4.98
C LYS A 637 -30.09 24.20 -3.66
N ILE A 638 -29.59 23.63 -2.56
CA ILE A 638 -29.51 24.35 -1.28
C ILE A 638 -28.62 25.58 -1.48
N LYS A 639 -29.05 26.74 -0.99
CA LYS A 639 -28.28 27.99 -1.06
C LYS A 639 -26.87 27.77 -0.51
N GLY A 640 -25.85 28.12 -1.30
CA GLY A 640 -24.45 27.96 -0.89
C GLY A 640 -23.98 26.51 -0.78
N ALA A 641 -24.63 25.54 -1.44
CA ALA A 641 -24.06 24.20 -1.58
C ALA A 641 -22.99 24.15 -2.69
N LEU A 642 -21.84 23.53 -2.40
CA LEU A 642 -20.83 23.16 -3.40
C LEU A 642 -21.30 21.90 -4.12
N ASN A 643 -21.46 21.94 -5.43
CA ASN A 643 -21.71 20.71 -6.17
C ASN A 643 -20.39 19.97 -6.39
N ILE A 644 -20.25 18.83 -5.73
CA ILE A 644 -19.18 17.86 -5.96
C ILE A 644 -19.87 16.52 -6.19
N PRO A 645 -20.21 16.18 -7.44
CA PRO A 645 -20.86 14.91 -7.75
C PRO A 645 -20.07 13.73 -7.17
N LEU A 646 -20.78 12.71 -6.67
CA LEU A 646 -20.13 11.53 -6.10
C LEU A 646 -19.50 10.66 -7.21
N SER A 647 -18.32 11.07 -7.67
CA SER A 647 -17.47 10.31 -8.59
C SER A 647 -16.29 9.72 -7.82
N PRO A 648 -16.05 8.39 -7.87
CA PRO A 648 -14.99 7.74 -7.09
C PRO A 648 -13.56 8.30 -7.31
N LYS A 649 -13.28 8.89 -8.47
CA LYS A 649 -11.96 9.48 -8.80
C LYS A 649 -11.84 10.96 -8.44
N LEU A 650 -12.92 11.73 -8.61
CA LEU A 650 -12.90 13.19 -8.46
C LEU A 650 -13.32 13.63 -7.06
N PHE A 651 -14.25 12.91 -6.43
CA PHE A 651 -14.84 13.30 -5.15
C PHE A 651 -13.80 13.38 -4.03
N SER A 652 -12.93 12.37 -3.89
CA SER A 652 -11.88 12.38 -2.85
C SER A 652 -10.87 13.51 -3.02
N ALA A 653 -10.51 13.83 -4.28
CA ALA A 653 -9.59 14.91 -4.60
C ALA A 653 -10.24 16.27 -4.34
N ALA A 654 -11.44 16.50 -4.86
CA ALA A 654 -12.20 17.71 -4.63
C ALA A 654 -12.53 17.93 -3.15
N LEU A 655 -12.76 16.84 -2.41
CA LEU A 655 -13.00 16.92 -0.98
C LEU A 655 -11.71 17.31 -0.23
N SER A 656 -10.52 16.87 -0.64
CA SER A 656 -9.27 17.20 0.05
C SER A 656 -8.94 18.70 0.11
N ASP A 657 -9.53 19.49 -0.79
CA ASP A 657 -9.43 20.95 -0.83
C ASP A 657 -10.38 21.67 0.14
N ILE A 658 -11.26 20.91 0.81
CA ILE A 658 -12.27 21.41 1.75
C ILE A 658 -11.69 21.45 3.16
N ASN A 659 -11.91 22.56 3.88
CA ASN A 659 -11.47 22.71 5.27
C ASN A 659 -12.01 21.56 6.16
N LYS A 660 -11.09 20.76 6.71
CA LYS A 660 -11.39 19.60 7.57
C LYS A 660 -11.92 19.98 8.95
N ASP A 661 -11.61 21.20 9.42
CA ASP A 661 -12.05 21.70 10.72
C ASP A 661 -13.52 22.16 10.69
N ALA A 662 -14.06 22.42 9.49
CA ALA A 662 -15.44 22.87 9.32
C ALA A 662 -16.43 21.71 9.48
N THR A 663 -17.68 22.04 9.86
CA THR A 663 -18.76 21.06 9.80
C THR A 663 -19.14 20.82 8.35
N VAL A 664 -19.07 19.57 7.86
CA VAL A 664 -19.41 19.24 6.46
C VAL A 664 -20.73 18.50 6.40
N VAL A 665 -21.66 18.92 5.55
CA VAL A 665 -22.95 18.26 5.36
C VAL A 665 -23.12 17.86 3.89
N PHE A 666 -23.15 16.56 3.63
CA PHE A 666 -23.41 16.01 2.31
C PHE A 666 -24.91 15.85 2.09
N HIS A 667 -25.41 16.19 0.91
CA HIS A 667 -26.78 15.86 0.51
C HIS A 667 -26.83 15.34 -0.91
N CYS A 668 -27.79 14.46 -1.16
CA CYS A 668 -28.13 14.02 -2.51
C CYS A 668 -29.65 14.12 -2.74
N GLN A 669 -30.20 13.47 -3.76
CA GLN A 669 -31.64 13.50 -4.02
C GLN A 669 -32.46 12.83 -2.90
N SER A 670 -32.00 11.69 -2.37
CA SER A 670 -32.77 10.81 -1.47
C SER A 670 -32.03 10.37 -0.21
N GLY A 671 -30.84 10.92 0.08
CA GLY A 671 -29.97 10.55 1.21
C GLY A 671 -28.93 9.45 0.93
N ARG A 672 -29.16 8.56 -0.05
CA ARG A 672 -28.28 7.39 -0.27
C ARG A 672 -26.85 7.71 -0.72
N ARG A 673 -26.67 8.62 -1.68
CA ARG A 673 -25.32 9.04 -2.13
C ARG A 673 -24.62 9.91 -1.08
N SER A 674 -25.37 10.68 -0.31
CA SER A 674 -24.78 11.48 0.77
C SER A 674 -24.28 10.61 1.92
N ASP A 675 -24.89 9.44 2.17
CA ASP A 675 -24.36 8.47 3.14
C ASP A 675 -22.99 7.94 2.70
N GLU A 676 -22.86 7.57 1.42
CA GLU A 676 -21.61 7.11 0.82
C GLU A 676 -20.53 8.21 0.83
N ALA A 677 -20.91 9.43 0.45
CA ALA A 677 -20.06 10.62 0.53
C ALA A 677 -19.53 10.88 1.95
N THR A 678 -20.40 10.72 2.97
CA THR A 678 -20.03 10.92 4.38
C THR A 678 -19.08 9.84 4.87
N LEU A 679 -19.27 8.58 4.47
CA LEU A 679 -18.31 7.51 4.79
C LEU A 679 -16.93 7.75 4.17
N LEU A 680 -16.91 8.21 2.91
CA LEU A 680 -15.67 8.52 2.21
C LEU A 680 -14.96 9.73 2.84
N ALA A 681 -15.71 10.75 3.24
CA ALA A 681 -15.18 11.88 4.00
C ALA A 681 -14.57 11.46 5.34
N GLY A 682 -15.24 10.58 6.09
CA GLY A 682 -14.70 10.03 7.35
C GLY A 682 -13.35 9.34 7.15
N LYS A 683 -13.20 8.55 6.07
CA LYS A 683 -11.91 7.91 5.70
C LYS A 683 -10.80 8.91 5.35
N LEU A 684 -11.16 10.11 4.91
CA LEU A 684 -10.23 11.18 4.56
C LEU A 684 -9.89 12.11 5.74
N GLY A 685 -10.40 11.79 6.94
CA GLY A 685 -10.12 12.51 8.18
C GLY A 685 -11.07 13.67 8.47
N TYR A 686 -12.27 13.69 7.87
CA TYR A 686 -13.33 14.64 8.25
C TYR A 686 -14.06 14.10 9.49
N GLU A 687 -13.79 14.65 10.66
CA GLU A 687 -14.41 14.18 11.91
C GLU A 687 -15.84 14.71 12.10
N ASN A 688 -16.12 15.91 11.56
CA ASN A 688 -17.38 16.63 11.68
C ASN A 688 -18.20 16.60 10.38
N CYS A 689 -18.32 15.44 9.73
CA CYS A 689 -19.14 15.26 8.52
C CYS A 689 -20.48 14.55 8.79
N PHE A 690 -21.54 14.97 8.08
CA PHE A 690 -22.91 14.47 8.23
C PHE A 690 -23.57 14.23 6.87
N SER A 691 -24.48 13.25 6.79
CA SER A 691 -25.40 13.07 5.67
C SER A 691 -26.76 13.71 5.97
N LEU A 692 -27.34 14.44 5.02
CA LEU A 692 -28.69 14.99 5.13
C LEU A 692 -29.72 13.87 4.96
N THR A 693 -30.45 13.58 6.04
CA THR A 693 -31.50 12.56 6.05
C THR A 693 -32.58 12.88 5.02
N GLY A 694 -32.93 11.89 4.19
CA GLY A 694 -33.91 12.03 3.11
C GLY A 694 -33.45 12.87 1.91
N GLY A 695 -32.27 13.50 1.98
CA GLY A 695 -31.74 14.36 0.94
C GLY A 695 -32.69 15.50 0.56
N MET A 696 -32.67 15.90 -0.71
CA MET A 696 -33.53 16.96 -1.24
C MET A 696 -35.02 16.61 -1.25
N ASN A 697 -35.38 15.32 -1.21
CA ASN A 697 -36.80 14.91 -1.12
C ASN A 697 -37.45 15.33 0.22
N GLU A 698 -36.66 15.47 1.27
CA GLU A 698 -37.13 15.87 2.62
C GLU A 698 -36.62 17.26 3.04
N TRP A 699 -35.98 17.99 2.13
CA TRP A 699 -35.50 19.35 2.38
C TRP A 699 -36.66 20.34 2.47
N LYS A 700 -36.75 21.05 3.60
CA LYS A 700 -37.78 22.05 3.92
C LYS A 700 -37.27 23.49 3.89
N GLY A 701 -35.97 23.69 3.65
CA GLY A 701 -35.35 25.00 3.57
C GLY A 701 -35.45 25.63 2.19
N PRO A 702 -34.94 26.86 2.00
CA PRO A 702 -34.95 27.53 0.70
C PRO A 702 -34.12 26.74 -0.32
N VAL A 703 -34.59 26.76 -1.56
CA VAL A 703 -33.91 26.18 -2.72
C VAL A 703 -33.74 27.28 -3.74
N GLU A 704 -32.50 27.45 -4.22
CA GLU A 704 -32.19 28.44 -5.24
C GLU A 704 -32.31 27.80 -6.63
N PRO A 705 -32.95 28.48 -7.60
CA PRO A 705 -32.89 28.09 -8.99
C PRO A 705 -31.42 28.01 -9.41
N PHE A 706 -31.03 26.91 -10.03
CA PHE A 706 -29.69 26.78 -10.54
C PHE A 706 -29.52 27.75 -11.74
N MET A 707 -28.98 28.94 -11.49
CA MET A 707 -28.72 29.95 -12.52
C MET A 707 -27.51 29.52 -13.35
N ASN A 708 -27.63 29.69 -14.67
CA ASN A 708 -26.88 29.06 -15.76
C ASN A 708 -25.36 29.34 -15.86
N ASN A 709 -24.64 29.52 -14.74
CA ASN A 709 -23.20 29.76 -14.73
C ASN A 709 -22.45 28.54 -14.16
N HIS A 710 -22.32 27.49 -14.97
CA HIS A 710 -21.05 26.76 -15.12
C HIS A 710 -20.08 26.73 -13.91
N SER A 711 -20.32 26.05 -12.78
CA SER A 711 -19.37 26.06 -11.65
C SER A 711 -18.08 25.30 -12.01
N PRO A 712 -16.89 25.93 -12.07
CA PRO A 712 -15.65 25.19 -12.30
C PRO A 712 -15.21 24.43 -11.05
N TRP A 713 -14.42 23.37 -11.24
CA TRP A 713 -13.62 22.81 -10.15
C TRP A 713 -12.37 23.66 -9.96
N VAL A 714 -12.12 24.05 -8.70
CA VAL A 714 -10.95 24.82 -8.28
C VAL A 714 -10.17 23.99 -7.28
N HIS A 715 -8.95 23.59 -7.66
CA HIS A 715 -7.98 22.98 -6.76
C HIS A 715 -7.02 24.04 -6.24
N THR A 716 -6.69 24.00 -4.94
CA THR A 716 -5.86 25.02 -4.29
C THR A 716 -4.59 24.41 -3.71
N ILE A 717 -3.45 25.05 -3.97
CA ILE A 717 -2.14 24.65 -3.45
C ILE A 717 -1.55 25.83 -2.69
N LEU A 718 -1.46 25.71 -1.36
CA LEU A 718 -0.85 26.73 -0.50
C LEU A 718 0.67 26.61 -0.53
N GLU A 719 1.35 27.70 -0.91
CA GLU A 719 2.76 27.90 -0.61
C GLU A 719 2.88 28.59 0.75
N LYS A 720 3.58 27.96 1.69
CA LYS A 720 3.54 28.36 3.11
C LYS A 720 4.52 29.47 3.46
N GLU A 721 5.59 29.64 2.70
CA GLU A 721 6.60 30.65 2.97
C GLU A 721 6.12 32.06 2.57
N THR A 722 5.35 32.18 1.50
CA THR A 722 4.75 33.44 1.04
C THR A 722 3.26 33.53 1.37
N GLU A 723 2.68 32.47 1.93
CA GLU A 723 1.26 32.35 2.28
C GLU A 723 0.34 32.54 1.05
N THR A 724 0.85 32.20 -0.14
CA THR A 724 0.20 32.37 -1.43
C THR A 724 -0.66 31.16 -1.77
N ALA A 725 -1.92 31.40 -2.12
CA ALA A 725 -2.82 30.38 -2.63
C ALA A 725 -2.73 30.31 -4.16
N GLN A 726 -2.19 29.20 -4.66
CA GLN A 726 -2.10 28.91 -6.09
C GLN A 726 -3.33 28.11 -6.52
N TYR A 727 -3.88 28.38 -7.70
CA TYR A 727 -5.11 27.70 -8.15
C TYR A 727 -4.95 26.97 -9.48
N VAL A 728 -5.57 25.79 -9.57
CA VAL A 728 -5.85 25.11 -10.84
C VAL A 728 -7.37 25.05 -11.03
N VAL A 729 -7.85 25.64 -12.12
CA VAL A 729 -9.29 25.81 -12.41
C VAL A 729 -9.64 25.03 -13.67
N THR A 730 -10.62 24.14 -13.63
CA THR A 730 -10.93 23.23 -14.76
C THR A 730 -12.41 22.94 -14.94
N ASP A 731 -12.79 22.52 -16.15
CA ASP A 731 -14.15 22.08 -16.51
C ASP A 731 -14.48 20.63 -16.09
N LEU A 732 -13.54 19.89 -15.45
CA LEU A 732 -13.75 18.54 -14.93
C LEU A 732 -14.94 18.40 -13.95
N GLY A 733 -15.44 19.49 -13.39
CA GLY A 733 -16.60 19.52 -12.47
C GLY A 733 -17.97 19.49 -13.17
N ASN A 734 -18.03 19.50 -14.50
CA ASN A 734 -19.27 19.65 -15.27
C ASN A 734 -19.66 18.37 -16.02
N THR A 735 -20.60 17.57 -15.49
CA THR A 735 -20.95 16.24 -16.04
C THR A 735 -21.91 16.26 -17.24
N GLN A 736 -22.32 17.42 -17.74
CA GLN A 736 -23.27 17.54 -18.86
C GLN A 736 -22.74 18.25 -20.12
N CYS A 737 -21.54 18.83 -20.08
CA CYS A 737 -20.87 19.31 -21.28
C CYS A 737 -19.74 18.37 -21.70
N THR A 738 -19.28 18.51 -22.94
CA THR A 738 -18.09 17.78 -23.37
C THR A 738 -16.95 18.23 -22.47
N VAL A 739 -16.60 17.43 -21.47
CA VAL A 739 -15.49 17.71 -20.56
C VAL A 739 -14.23 17.73 -21.41
N THR A 740 -13.71 18.93 -21.64
CA THR A 740 -12.53 19.16 -22.45
C THR A 740 -11.25 18.89 -21.66
N LYS A 741 -11.36 18.83 -20.33
CA LYS A 741 -10.25 18.85 -19.38
C LYS A 741 -9.39 20.10 -19.51
N GLU A 742 -9.93 21.17 -20.11
CA GLU A 742 -9.24 22.44 -20.16
C GLU A 742 -9.03 22.95 -18.74
N ALA A 743 -7.84 23.48 -18.47
CA ALA A 743 -7.48 24.00 -17.17
C ALA A 743 -6.68 25.31 -17.26
N TYR A 744 -6.87 26.17 -16.28
CA TYR A 744 -6.09 27.38 -16.06
C TYR A 744 -5.31 27.27 -14.76
N ILE A 745 -4.10 27.82 -14.73
CA ILE A 745 -3.30 28.00 -13.52
C ILE A 745 -3.37 29.48 -13.15
N ILE A 746 -3.57 29.82 -11.87
CA ILE A 746 -3.65 31.20 -11.39
C ILE A 746 -2.61 31.43 -10.30
N ASP A 747 -1.83 32.50 -10.44
CA ASP A 747 -0.79 32.99 -9.51
C ASP A 747 0.21 31.90 -9.04
N PRO A 748 0.92 31.19 -9.95
CA PRO A 748 1.79 30.08 -9.57
C PRO A 748 3.16 30.52 -9.04
N VAL A 749 3.69 29.83 -8.03
CA VAL A 749 4.90 30.22 -7.28
C VAL A 749 6.15 29.44 -7.70
N LEU A 750 7.25 30.18 -7.86
CA LEU A 750 8.63 29.70 -7.95
C LEU A 750 9.31 29.92 -6.60
N ASP A 751 9.75 28.84 -5.96
CA ASP A 751 10.32 28.88 -4.62
C ASP A 751 11.68 29.59 -4.62
N TYR A 752 11.90 30.49 -3.67
CA TYR A 752 13.11 31.30 -3.56
C TYR A 752 13.66 31.26 -2.14
N ASP A 753 14.95 30.93 -2.00
CA ASP A 753 15.68 31.05 -0.74
C ASP A 753 16.25 32.47 -0.60
N PRO A 754 15.81 33.28 0.37
CA PRO A 754 16.33 34.63 0.56
C PRO A 754 17.74 34.67 1.17
N PHE A 755 18.21 33.56 1.74
CA PHE A 755 19.52 33.46 2.40
C PHE A 755 20.56 32.71 1.55
N GLY A 756 20.11 31.92 0.57
CA GLY A 756 20.94 31.16 -0.36
C GLY A 756 20.81 31.62 -1.82
N PRO A 757 21.75 31.29 -2.70
CA PRO A 757 21.70 31.68 -4.11
C PRO A 757 20.86 30.69 -4.94
N SER A 758 19.67 30.30 -4.47
CA SER A 758 18.86 29.25 -5.13
C SER A 758 17.40 29.60 -5.28
N VAL A 759 16.89 29.32 -6.48
CA VAL A 759 15.48 29.09 -6.75
C VAL A 759 15.24 27.59 -6.91
N ASN A 760 14.04 27.11 -6.59
CA ASN A 760 13.63 25.74 -6.87
C ASN A 760 12.17 25.70 -7.33
N THR A 761 11.72 24.52 -7.76
CA THR A 761 10.44 24.33 -8.44
C THR A 761 9.49 23.43 -7.66
N LEU A 762 9.64 23.35 -6.33
CA LEU A 762 8.83 22.45 -5.50
C LEU A 762 7.33 22.77 -5.62
N SER A 763 6.96 24.03 -5.50
CA SER A 763 5.59 24.53 -5.62
C SER A 763 5.00 24.27 -7.01
N ALA A 764 5.72 24.70 -8.05
CA ALA A 764 5.36 24.44 -9.44
C ALA A 764 5.26 22.93 -9.76
N SER A 765 6.10 22.08 -9.16
CA SER A 765 6.06 20.62 -9.34
C SER A 765 4.81 20.00 -8.72
N ASN A 766 4.25 20.58 -7.65
CA ASN A 766 2.99 20.11 -7.07
C ASN A 766 1.81 20.43 -8.01
N ILE A 767 1.81 21.59 -8.66
CA ILE A 767 0.85 21.92 -9.72
C ILE A 767 0.96 20.92 -10.88
N ILE A 768 2.18 20.63 -11.36
CA ILE A 768 2.41 19.66 -12.45
C ILE A 768 1.90 18.27 -12.07
N LYS A 769 2.19 17.77 -10.86
CA LYS A 769 1.68 16.47 -10.40
C LYS A 769 0.16 16.41 -10.42
N PHE A 770 -0.53 17.47 -10.00
CA PHE A 770 -1.99 17.53 -10.04
C PHE A 770 -2.51 17.49 -11.48
N ILE A 771 -1.89 18.26 -12.38
CA ILE A 771 -2.20 18.28 -13.82
C ILE A 771 -2.03 16.88 -14.45
N GLU A 772 -0.90 16.22 -14.18
CA GLU A 772 -0.60 14.87 -14.68
C GLU A 772 -1.56 13.82 -14.11
N GLN A 773 -1.86 13.90 -12.81
CA GLN A 773 -2.79 12.98 -12.14
C GLN A 773 -4.21 13.04 -12.72
N HIS A 774 -4.64 14.22 -13.16
CA HIS A 774 -5.98 14.44 -13.69
C HIS A 774 -6.04 14.59 -15.22
N ASP A 775 -4.90 14.42 -15.91
CA ASP A 775 -4.79 14.51 -17.37
C ASP A 775 -5.36 15.84 -17.91
N LEU A 776 -4.98 16.94 -17.26
CA LEU A 776 -5.50 18.28 -17.57
C LEU A 776 -4.77 18.92 -18.75
N ASN A 777 -5.53 19.52 -19.66
CA ASN A 777 -5.04 20.32 -20.76
C ASN A 777 -4.93 21.79 -20.33
N VAL A 778 -3.78 22.17 -19.77
CA VAL A 778 -3.58 23.56 -19.31
C VAL A 778 -3.39 24.49 -20.50
N THR A 779 -4.31 25.43 -20.71
CA THR A 779 -4.24 26.38 -21.84
C THR A 779 -3.83 27.79 -21.42
N ARG A 780 -3.99 28.14 -20.13
CA ARG A 780 -3.69 29.48 -19.60
C ARG A 780 -2.96 29.44 -18.27
N ILE A 781 -2.00 30.34 -18.13
CA ILE A 781 -1.43 30.75 -16.84
C ILE A 781 -1.82 32.21 -16.64
N ILE A 782 -2.52 32.52 -15.56
CA ILE A 782 -3.10 33.84 -15.31
C ILE A 782 -2.42 34.45 -14.09
N GLU A 783 -1.90 35.66 -14.26
CA GLU A 783 -1.43 36.50 -13.17
C GLU A 783 -2.50 37.54 -12.83
N THR A 784 -2.93 37.59 -11.57
CA THR A 784 -3.86 38.60 -11.07
C THR A 784 -3.24 39.99 -11.07
N HIS A 785 -1.94 40.06 -10.77
CA HIS A 785 -1.14 41.28 -10.77
C HIS A 785 0.36 40.97 -10.81
N VAL A 786 1.21 41.99 -10.77
CA VAL A 786 2.66 41.81 -10.56
C VAL A 786 2.90 41.61 -9.08
N HIS A 787 3.09 40.37 -8.64
CA HIS A 787 3.28 40.02 -7.23
C HIS A 787 4.57 40.61 -6.65
N ALA A 788 4.52 41.02 -5.38
CA ALA A 788 5.64 41.62 -4.65
C ALA A 788 6.16 40.74 -3.51
N ASP A 789 5.54 39.59 -3.30
CA ASP A 789 5.73 38.70 -2.15
C ASP A 789 6.31 37.34 -2.58
N HIS A 790 6.12 36.91 -3.84
CA HIS A 790 6.67 35.68 -4.41
C HIS A 790 7.15 35.86 -5.86
N LEU A 791 8.02 34.96 -6.32
CA LEU A 791 8.42 34.88 -7.73
C LEU A 791 7.41 34.00 -8.47
N SER A 792 6.95 34.42 -9.64
CA SER A 792 6.05 33.62 -10.46
C SER A 792 6.79 32.49 -11.17
N SER A 793 6.22 31.28 -11.15
CA SER A 793 6.71 30.15 -11.95
C SER A 793 6.07 30.07 -13.34
N ALA A 794 5.40 31.11 -13.82
CA ALA A 794 4.68 31.09 -15.10
C ALA A 794 5.57 30.69 -16.28
N SER A 795 6.77 31.26 -16.40
CA SER A 795 7.72 30.91 -17.46
C SER A 795 8.16 29.44 -17.37
N TYR A 796 8.48 28.97 -16.16
CA TYR A 796 8.85 27.57 -15.93
C TYR A 796 7.73 26.61 -16.32
N LEU A 797 6.49 26.88 -15.89
CA LEU A 797 5.33 26.05 -16.21
C LEU A 797 5.02 26.06 -17.70
N LYS A 798 5.09 27.22 -18.37
CA LYS A 798 4.95 27.31 -19.83
C LYS A 798 5.99 26.48 -20.57
N GLN A 799 7.23 26.49 -20.11
CA GLN A 799 8.31 25.71 -20.72
C GLN A 799 8.19 24.21 -20.43
N THR A 800 7.66 23.84 -19.26
CA THR A 800 7.61 22.44 -18.83
C THR A 800 6.36 21.72 -19.33
N LEU A 801 5.21 22.38 -19.33
CA LEU A 801 3.94 21.75 -19.72
C LEU A 801 3.89 21.48 -21.23
N PRO A 802 3.38 20.31 -21.66
CA PRO A 802 3.31 19.94 -23.09
C PRO A 802 2.50 20.91 -23.94
N THR A 803 1.47 21.52 -23.36
CA THR A 803 0.51 22.40 -24.02
C THR A 803 1.04 23.79 -24.31
N LYS A 804 2.18 24.17 -23.71
CA LYS A 804 2.80 25.51 -23.82
C LYS A 804 1.77 26.62 -23.58
N PRO A 805 1.11 26.66 -22.40
CA PRO A 805 0.02 27.60 -22.14
C PRO A 805 0.46 29.05 -22.30
N ASN A 806 -0.48 29.90 -22.72
CA ASN A 806 -0.27 31.33 -22.81
C ASN A 806 -0.28 31.95 -21.39
N VAL A 807 0.60 32.92 -21.15
CA VAL A 807 0.66 33.71 -19.91
C VAL A 807 -0.12 35.00 -20.08
N TYR A 808 -1.07 35.24 -19.17
CA TYR A 808 -2.01 36.35 -19.18
C TYR A 808 -1.76 37.30 -18.00
N ILE A 809 -1.85 38.60 -18.25
CA ILE A 809 -1.81 39.64 -17.20
C ILE A 809 -2.59 40.89 -17.64
N GLY A 810 -2.95 41.78 -16.72
CA GLY A 810 -3.62 43.06 -17.05
C GLY A 810 -2.78 43.97 -17.95
N ASP A 811 -3.43 44.66 -18.90
CA ASP A 811 -2.81 45.58 -19.87
C ASP A 811 -1.97 46.71 -19.26
N LYS A 812 -2.36 47.18 -18.08
CA LYS A 812 -1.64 48.18 -17.28
C LYS A 812 -0.33 47.67 -16.67
N VAL A 813 0.04 46.40 -16.89
CA VAL A 813 1.40 45.91 -16.57
C VAL A 813 2.49 46.79 -17.21
N THR A 814 2.19 47.40 -18.37
CA THR A 814 3.08 48.33 -19.07
C THR A 814 3.46 49.55 -18.22
N GLU A 815 2.52 50.07 -17.42
CA GLU A 815 2.77 51.18 -16.48
C GLU A 815 3.69 50.72 -15.34
N VAL A 816 3.45 49.52 -14.80
CA VAL A 816 4.26 48.91 -13.73
C VAL A 816 5.67 48.61 -14.22
N GLN A 817 5.83 48.06 -15.44
CA GLN A 817 7.12 47.84 -16.10
C GLN A 817 7.89 49.14 -16.31
N LYS A 818 7.21 50.22 -16.72
CA LYS A 818 7.85 51.52 -16.92
C LYS A 818 8.38 52.11 -15.61
N GLU A 819 7.61 52.03 -14.53
CA GLU A 819 7.99 52.60 -13.24
C GLU A 819 9.11 51.79 -12.58
N PHE A 820 8.93 50.49 -12.44
CA PHE A 820 9.92 49.63 -11.79
C PHE A 820 11.15 49.35 -12.67
N GLY A 821 11.00 49.36 -14.00
CA GLY A 821 12.13 49.29 -14.93
C GLY A 821 13.12 50.44 -14.71
N LYS A 822 12.61 51.66 -14.48
CA LYS A 822 13.45 52.80 -14.07
C LYS A 822 14.08 52.59 -12.69
N ARG A 823 13.28 52.13 -11.72
CA ARG A 823 13.74 51.93 -10.34
C ARG A 823 14.89 50.92 -10.22
N TYR A 824 14.85 49.85 -10.99
CA TYR A 824 15.89 48.81 -11.00
C TYR A 824 16.97 49.05 -12.06
N ASN A 825 16.93 50.18 -12.78
CA ASN A 825 17.85 50.52 -13.86
C ASN A 825 17.98 49.38 -14.89
N LEU A 826 16.83 48.94 -15.43
CA LEU A 826 16.75 47.91 -16.45
C LEU A 826 16.80 48.52 -17.84
N SER A 827 17.65 47.98 -18.70
CA SER A 827 17.71 48.34 -20.12
C SER A 827 16.42 47.95 -20.86
N LYS A 828 16.19 48.54 -22.05
CA LYS A 828 15.02 48.18 -22.88
C LYS A 828 15.12 46.76 -23.41
N GLU A 829 16.34 46.24 -23.52
CA GLU A 829 16.66 44.87 -23.88
C GLU A 829 16.31 43.90 -22.73
N GLU A 830 16.60 44.27 -21.47
CA GLU A 830 16.24 43.47 -20.29
C GLU A 830 14.75 43.51 -19.95
N LEU A 831 14.10 44.67 -20.15
CA LEU A 831 12.68 44.85 -19.88
C LEU A 831 12.07 45.89 -20.83
N ASN A 832 11.42 45.42 -21.88
CA ASN A 832 10.62 46.27 -22.75
C ASN A 832 9.27 46.58 -22.05
N PRO A 833 8.94 47.86 -21.74
CA PRO A 833 7.72 48.24 -21.01
C PRO A 833 6.48 48.29 -21.92
N MET A 834 6.34 47.29 -22.78
CA MET A 834 5.22 47.10 -23.70
C MET A 834 4.46 45.79 -23.40
N GLY A 835 4.75 45.12 -22.28
CA GLY A 835 4.09 43.87 -21.88
C GLY A 835 4.44 42.66 -22.74
N LYS A 836 5.48 42.73 -23.59
CA LYS A 836 5.86 41.68 -24.55
C LYS A 836 6.30 40.34 -23.93
N GLN A 837 6.54 40.32 -22.63
CA GLN A 837 6.94 39.15 -21.86
C GLN A 837 5.73 38.26 -21.53
N PHE A 838 4.52 38.77 -21.72
CA PHE A 838 3.26 38.06 -21.57
C PHE A 838 2.66 37.81 -22.95
N ASP A 839 1.96 36.69 -23.12
CA ASP A 839 1.38 36.32 -24.41
C ASP A 839 0.10 37.11 -24.69
N VAL A 840 -0.66 37.42 -23.64
CA VAL A 840 -1.94 38.14 -23.75
C VAL A 840 -2.08 39.18 -22.65
N LEU A 841 -2.41 40.41 -23.06
CA LEU A 841 -2.78 41.49 -22.16
C LEU A 841 -4.30 41.59 -22.03
N MET A 842 -4.79 41.54 -20.79
CA MET A 842 -6.21 41.50 -20.45
C MET A 842 -6.76 42.91 -20.22
N HIS A 843 -7.93 43.19 -20.82
CA HIS A 843 -8.63 44.47 -20.69
C HIS A 843 -9.92 44.33 -19.86
N ASP A 844 -10.34 45.42 -19.21
CA ASP A 844 -11.60 45.46 -18.44
C ASP A 844 -12.79 45.00 -19.28
N GLY A 845 -13.59 44.07 -18.75
CA GLY A 845 -14.81 43.58 -19.39
C GLY A 845 -14.61 42.51 -20.46
N MET A 846 -13.37 42.06 -20.72
CA MET A 846 -13.15 40.91 -21.60
C MET A 846 -13.88 39.66 -21.12
N LYS A 847 -14.42 38.89 -22.07
CA LYS A 847 -15.15 37.64 -21.84
C LYS A 847 -14.63 36.53 -22.74
N TRP A 848 -14.63 35.31 -22.22
CA TRP A 848 -14.27 34.08 -22.96
C TRP A 848 -14.96 32.89 -22.29
N LYS A 849 -14.62 31.66 -22.71
CA LYS A 849 -15.11 30.44 -22.08
C LYS A 849 -13.97 29.52 -21.66
N LEU A 850 -14.17 28.81 -20.55
CA LEU A 850 -13.42 27.63 -20.14
C LEU A 850 -14.20 26.39 -20.59
N GLY A 851 -13.53 25.46 -21.26
CA GLY A 851 -14.19 24.35 -21.94
C GLY A 851 -15.17 24.87 -23.00
N GLN A 852 -16.37 24.31 -23.05
CA GLN A 852 -17.37 24.69 -24.06
C GLN A 852 -18.39 25.73 -23.56
N ASP A 853 -18.58 25.85 -22.25
CA ASP A 853 -19.79 26.46 -21.68
C ASP A 853 -19.57 27.31 -20.42
N ILE A 854 -18.43 27.19 -19.72
CA ILE A 854 -18.18 27.99 -18.50
C ILE A 854 -17.79 29.42 -18.89
N ASP A 855 -18.70 30.37 -18.66
CA ASP A 855 -18.47 31.79 -18.93
C ASP A 855 -17.38 32.37 -18.04
N CYS A 856 -16.38 32.95 -18.69
CA CYS A 856 -15.29 33.64 -18.03
C CYS A 856 -15.36 35.13 -18.34
N SER A 857 -15.05 35.96 -17.36
CA SER A 857 -14.95 37.41 -17.50
C SER A 857 -13.85 37.95 -16.62
N VAL A 858 -13.32 39.11 -16.98
CA VAL A 858 -12.34 39.82 -16.16
C VAL A 858 -12.78 41.26 -15.95
N ILE A 859 -12.49 41.80 -14.78
CA ILE A 859 -12.61 43.23 -14.52
C ILE A 859 -11.27 43.78 -14.02
N SER A 860 -10.97 45.01 -14.40
CA SER A 860 -9.88 45.77 -13.83
C SER A 860 -10.25 46.21 -12.42
N THR A 861 -9.38 45.89 -11.46
CA THR A 861 -9.57 46.10 -10.03
C THR A 861 -8.35 46.79 -9.41
N PRO A 862 -7.95 47.95 -9.95
CA PRO A 862 -6.77 48.67 -9.47
C PRO A 862 -6.96 49.12 -8.02
N GLY A 863 -5.83 49.25 -7.33
CA GLY A 863 -5.81 49.76 -5.96
C GLY A 863 -4.57 49.29 -5.22
N HIS A 864 -4.33 47.98 -5.20
CA HIS A 864 -3.09 47.40 -4.70
C HIS A 864 -1.93 47.69 -5.64
N THR A 865 -2.14 47.45 -6.93
CA THR A 865 -1.31 47.95 -8.03
C THR A 865 -2.21 48.51 -9.14
N PRO A 866 -1.68 49.31 -10.08
CA PRO A 866 -2.45 49.78 -11.24
C PRO A 866 -2.95 48.66 -12.16
N ALA A 867 -2.30 47.49 -12.13
CA ALA A 867 -2.51 46.40 -13.07
C ALA A 867 -3.32 45.23 -12.50
N CYS A 868 -3.87 45.37 -11.29
CA CYS A 868 -4.70 44.34 -10.67
C CYS A 868 -5.94 44.05 -11.52
N MET A 869 -6.18 42.76 -11.74
CA MET A 869 -7.36 42.23 -12.43
C MET A 869 -8.01 41.16 -11.54
N SER A 870 -9.33 41.07 -11.61
CA SER A 870 -10.09 39.99 -10.97
C SER A 870 -10.85 39.17 -12.00
N TYR A 871 -10.61 37.87 -11.99
CA TYR A 871 -11.07 36.92 -13.00
C TYR A 871 -12.22 36.11 -12.46
N ARG A 872 -13.40 36.22 -13.06
CA ARG A 872 -14.57 35.41 -12.73
C ARG A 872 -14.76 34.32 -13.77
N ILE A 873 -14.65 33.07 -13.33
CA ILE A 873 -14.82 31.84 -14.10
C ILE A 873 -16.07 31.14 -13.55
N GLY A 874 -17.19 31.23 -14.25
CA GLY A 874 -18.49 30.76 -13.79
C GLY A 874 -18.95 31.45 -12.50
N ASP A 875 -19.07 30.67 -11.42
CA ASP A 875 -19.40 31.15 -10.07
C ASP A 875 -18.17 31.43 -9.19
N ALA A 876 -16.95 31.15 -9.67
CA ALA A 876 -15.70 31.37 -8.93
C ALA A 876 -15.01 32.64 -9.43
N ALA A 877 -14.58 33.51 -8.52
CA ALA A 877 -13.83 34.72 -8.85
C ALA A 877 -12.53 34.80 -8.07
N PHE A 878 -11.42 34.96 -8.80
CA PHE A 878 -10.06 35.06 -8.29
C PHE A 878 -9.70 36.53 -8.24
N VAL A 879 -9.57 37.07 -7.02
CA VAL A 879 -9.50 38.52 -6.79
C VAL A 879 -8.09 39.04 -6.53
N GLY A 880 -7.09 38.15 -6.50
CA GLY A 880 -5.71 38.48 -6.16
C GLY A 880 -5.63 39.24 -4.83
N ASP A 881 -4.73 40.22 -4.76
CA ASP A 881 -4.58 41.12 -3.62
C ASP A 881 -5.53 42.32 -3.70
N THR A 882 -6.84 42.04 -3.83
CA THR A 882 -7.88 43.07 -3.68
C THR A 882 -8.62 42.88 -2.35
N LEU A 883 -9.20 41.69 -2.16
CA LEU A 883 -9.83 41.25 -0.92
C LEU A 883 -8.99 40.14 -0.30
N PHE A 884 -8.83 40.17 1.02
CA PHE A 884 -8.47 38.99 1.81
C PHE A 884 -9.72 38.45 2.48
N MET A 885 -9.59 37.34 3.21
CA MET A 885 -10.69 36.80 4.02
C MET A 885 -11.37 37.90 4.85
N PRO A 886 -12.70 37.85 5.10
CA PRO A 886 -13.44 38.97 5.70
C PRO A 886 -12.89 39.45 7.05
N ASP A 887 -12.31 38.54 7.83
CA ASP A 887 -11.65 38.81 9.11
C ASP A 887 -10.25 39.43 8.97
N ILE A 888 -9.64 39.44 7.77
CA ILE A 888 -8.37 40.09 7.45
C ILE A 888 -8.59 41.44 6.76
N GLY A 889 -9.59 41.55 5.89
CA GLY A 889 -9.98 42.80 5.25
C GLY A 889 -9.48 42.95 3.82
N THR A 890 -8.63 43.94 3.55
CA THR A 890 -8.13 44.27 2.20
C THR A 890 -6.61 44.33 2.16
N ALA A 891 -6.06 44.24 0.94
CA ALA A 891 -4.64 44.43 0.69
C ALA A 891 -4.17 45.87 0.95
N ARG A 892 -2.86 46.05 1.02
CA ARG A 892 -2.18 47.36 1.12
C ARG A 892 -2.28 48.14 -0.19
N CYS A 893 -2.17 49.47 -0.13
CA CYS A 893 -2.26 50.35 -1.31
C CYS A 893 -1.06 51.30 -1.46
N ASP A 894 0.03 51.06 -0.74
CA ASP A 894 1.23 51.91 -0.68
C ASP A 894 2.36 51.49 -1.64
N PHE A 895 2.11 50.50 -2.51
CA PHE A 895 3.01 50.23 -3.62
C PHE A 895 3.02 51.39 -4.63
N PRO A 896 4.12 51.57 -5.39
CA PRO A 896 4.17 52.54 -6.49
C PRO A 896 2.96 52.41 -7.43
N GLY A 897 2.15 53.46 -7.53
CA GLY A 897 0.91 53.49 -8.33
C GLY A 897 -0.33 52.91 -7.63
N GLY A 898 -0.20 52.41 -6.40
CA GLY A 898 -1.34 52.01 -5.56
C GLY A 898 -2.22 53.20 -5.18
N SER A 899 -3.52 52.95 -4.98
CA SER A 899 -4.53 53.97 -4.75
C SER A 899 -5.65 53.42 -3.88
N VAL A 900 -5.80 53.99 -2.68
CA VAL A 900 -6.83 53.58 -1.72
C VAL A 900 -8.23 53.90 -2.24
N GLN A 901 -8.37 55.04 -2.94
CA GLN A 901 -9.60 55.45 -3.60
C GLN A 901 -10.01 54.44 -4.69
N ASP A 902 -9.05 53.98 -5.49
CA ASP A 902 -9.34 53.03 -6.56
C ASP A 902 -9.62 51.63 -5.99
N MET A 903 -8.92 51.21 -4.94
CA MET A 903 -9.23 49.99 -4.19
C MET A 903 -10.70 49.96 -3.73
N TYR A 904 -11.19 51.06 -3.13
CA TYR A 904 -12.60 51.17 -2.72
C TYR A 904 -13.55 51.02 -3.92
N LYS A 905 -13.29 51.75 -5.01
CA LYS A 905 -14.12 51.69 -6.22
C LYS A 905 -14.11 50.30 -6.84
N SER A 906 -12.96 49.62 -6.87
CA SER A 906 -12.80 48.27 -7.40
C SER A 906 -13.60 47.25 -6.62
N ILE A 907 -13.55 47.30 -5.28
CA ILE A 907 -14.32 46.40 -4.41
C ILE A 907 -15.82 46.68 -4.53
N HIS A 908 -16.24 47.94 -4.55
CA HIS A 908 -17.66 48.27 -4.77
C HIS A 908 -18.15 47.93 -6.19
N LYS A 909 -17.28 48.01 -7.21
CA LYS A 909 -17.57 47.51 -8.56
C LYS A 909 -17.86 46.01 -8.52
N MET A 910 -17.05 45.22 -7.82
CA MET A 910 -17.32 43.79 -7.61
C MET A 910 -18.64 43.55 -6.89
N TYR A 911 -18.88 44.26 -5.77
CA TYR A 911 -20.11 44.14 -4.99
C TYR A 911 -21.36 44.43 -5.83
N ASN A 912 -21.31 45.42 -6.72
CA ASN A 912 -22.47 45.79 -7.53
C ASN A 912 -22.64 44.90 -8.76
N LEU A 913 -21.54 44.41 -9.34
CA LEU A 913 -21.56 43.68 -10.61
C LEU A 913 -21.83 42.19 -10.44
N TRP A 914 -21.31 41.57 -9.37
CA TRP A 914 -21.35 40.13 -9.20
C TRP A 914 -22.45 39.67 -8.25
N PRO A 915 -23.06 38.49 -8.50
CA PRO A 915 -24.02 37.87 -7.60
C PRO A 915 -23.45 37.62 -6.20
N ASN A 916 -24.31 37.71 -5.18
CA ASN A 916 -23.96 37.49 -3.77
C ASN A 916 -23.36 36.09 -3.50
N ASP A 917 -23.79 35.08 -4.25
CA ASP A 917 -23.34 33.70 -4.16
C ASP A 917 -22.05 33.40 -4.95
N THR A 918 -21.40 34.42 -5.51
CA THR A 918 -20.08 34.27 -6.15
C THR A 918 -19.04 33.82 -5.11
N ARG A 919 -18.33 32.71 -5.40
CA ARG A 919 -17.21 32.21 -4.59
C ARG A 919 -15.98 33.08 -4.83
N ILE A 920 -15.49 33.76 -3.81
CA ILE A 920 -14.33 34.65 -3.88
C ILE A 920 -13.09 33.90 -3.40
N TYR A 921 -12.13 33.72 -4.30
CA TYR A 921 -10.82 33.11 -4.06
C TYR A 921 -9.74 34.20 -3.93
N VAL A 922 -9.08 34.24 -2.77
CA VAL A 922 -8.14 35.31 -2.38
C VAL A 922 -6.69 34.90 -2.64
N GLY A 923 -5.82 35.82 -3.09
CA GLY A 923 -4.42 35.47 -3.40
C GLY A 923 -3.61 35.02 -2.17
N HIS A 924 -3.94 35.55 -0.99
CA HIS A 924 -3.26 35.27 0.26
C HIS A 924 -4.23 35.14 1.43
N ASP A 925 -3.79 34.38 2.43
CA ASP A 925 -4.45 34.35 3.73
C ASP A 925 -3.43 34.37 4.86
N TYR A 926 -3.69 35.22 5.85
CA TYR A 926 -2.82 35.48 7.00
C TYR A 926 -3.61 35.21 8.27
N PRO A 927 -3.88 33.92 8.58
CA PRO A 927 -4.81 33.55 9.63
C PRO A 927 -4.35 34.09 11.00
N PRO A 928 -5.27 34.63 11.83
CA PRO A 928 -4.99 34.79 13.25
C PRO A 928 -4.80 33.41 13.91
N LYS A 929 -4.14 33.36 15.07
CA LYS A 929 -3.70 32.11 15.73
C LYS A 929 -4.82 31.10 15.97
N GLU A 930 -6.06 31.58 16.02
CA GLU A 930 -7.26 30.83 16.36
C GLU A 930 -7.89 30.12 15.16
N ARG A 931 -7.40 30.29 13.93
CA ARG A 931 -7.92 29.56 12.75
C ARG A 931 -6.83 29.04 11.81
N SER A 932 -7.18 28.00 11.06
CA SER A 932 -6.43 27.50 9.91
C SER A 932 -6.55 28.43 8.69
N TYR A 933 -5.67 28.21 7.70
CA TYR A 933 -5.69 28.92 6.43
C TYR A 933 -7.02 28.70 5.69
N ARG A 934 -7.51 29.76 5.05
CA ARG A 934 -8.74 29.79 4.25
C ARG A 934 -8.50 30.62 3.00
N TRP A 935 -8.97 30.14 1.87
CA TRP A 935 -8.73 30.77 0.56
C TRP A 935 -10.01 31.06 -0.22
N MET A 936 -11.19 30.79 0.37
CA MET A 936 -12.47 31.01 -0.27
C MET A 936 -13.59 31.39 0.71
N THR A 937 -14.45 32.34 0.32
CA THR A 937 -15.71 32.70 1.00
C THR A 937 -16.74 33.22 -0.03
N LEU A 938 -17.97 33.56 0.37
CA LEU A 938 -18.92 34.20 -0.54
C LEU A 938 -18.73 35.71 -0.63
N LEU A 939 -19.09 36.28 -1.79
CA LEU A 939 -19.18 37.74 -1.96
C LEU A 939 -20.13 38.38 -0.95
N GLU A 940 -21.23 37.68 -0.62
CA GLU A 940 -22.18 38.08 0.43
C GLU A 940 -21.49 38.28 1.80
N ASP A 941 -20.55 37.41 2.17
CA ASP A 941 -19.83 37.50 3.45
C ASP A 941 -18.93 38.72 3.48
N HIS A 942 -18.29 39.06 2.35
CA HIS A 942 -17.51 40.30 2.25
C HIS A 942 -18.41 41.53 2.39
N LYS A 943 -19.54 41.56 1.68
CA LYS A 943 -20.51 42.67 1.77
C LYS A 943 -21.01 42.88 3.20
N LYS A 944 -21.28 41.80 3.93
CA LYS A 944 -21.83 41.88 5.29
C LYS A 944 -20.79 42.11 6.37
N SER A 945 -19.61 41.48 6.24
CA SER A 945 -18.72 41.26 7.38
C SER A 945 -17.23 41.51 7.14
N ASN A 946 -16.83 41.98 5.95
CA ASN A 946 -15.44 42.40 5.74
C ASN A 946 -15.09 43.51 6.74
N LYS A 947 -14.14 43.26 7.64
CA LYS A 947 -13.84 44.17 8.75
C LYS A 947 -13.34 45.55 8.33
N MET A 948 -12.92 45.71 7.07
CA MET A 948 -12.40 46.95 6.51
C MET A 948 -13.36 47.62 5.53
N ILE A 949 -14.15 46.85 4.79
CA ILE A 949 -14.94 47.35 3.65
C ILE A 949 -16.23 46.55 3.43
N HIS A 950 -16.96 46.27 4.50
CA HIS A 950 -18.36 45.85 4.37
C HIS A 950 -19.19 46.98 3.74
N GLU A 951 -20.36 46.68 3.20
CA GLU A 951 -21.15 47.55 2.31
C GLU A 951 -21.57 48.90 2.94
N GLN A 952 -21.57 48.98 4.27
CA GLN A 952 -21.95 50.17 5.03
C GLN A 952 -20.76 51.12 5.27
N VAL A 953 -19.52 50.69 4.99
CA VAL A 953 -18.32 51.53 5.16
C VAL A 953 -18.27 52.56 4.04
N SER A 954 -18.23 53.84 4.41
CA SER A 954 -18.08 54.93 3.44
C SER A 954 -16.66 55.00 2.87
N MET A 955 -16.52 55.60 1.69
CA MET A 955 -15.21 55.81 1.06
C MET A 955 -14.23 56.56 1.98
N ASN A 956 -14.70 57.57 2.72
CA ASN A 956 -13.86 58.36 3.62
C ASN A 956 -13.32 57.54 4.81
N GLU A 957 -14.17 56.69 5.40
CA GLU A 957 -13.78 55.81 6.49
C GLU A 957 -12.75 54.78 6.03
N PHE A 958 -12.98 54.16 4.86
CA PHE A 958 -12.02 53.22 4.29
C PHE A 958 -10.69 53.88 3.96
N ILE A 959 -10.70 55.07 3.35
CA ILE A 959 -9.47 55.82 3.02
C ILE A 959 -8.66 56.08 4.26
N LYS A 960 -9.29 56.62 5.31
CA LYS A 960 -8.62 56.92 6.57
C LYS A 960 -7.99 55.67 7.18
N MET A 961 -8.79 54.62 7.37
CA MET A 961 -8.34 53.36 7.99
C MET A 961 -7.20 52.72 7.21
N ARG A 962 -7.32 52.63 5.88
CA ARG A 962 -6.32 51.97 5.03
C ARG A 962 -5.00 52.73 4.99
N GLN A 963 -5.05 54.07 4.89
CA GLN A 963 -3.86 54.91 4.93
C GLN A 963 -3.14 54.85 6.29
N GLU A 964 -3.89 54.84 7.40
CA GLU A 964 -3.32 54.67 8.73
C GLU A 964 -2.63 53.31 8.88
N ARG A 965 -3.26 52.24 8.36
CA ARG A 965 -2.69 50.89 8.37
C ARG A 965 -1.46 50.77 7.47
N ASP A 966 -1.46 51.36 6.28
CA ASP A 966 -0.34 51.24 5.34
C ASP A 966 0.94 51.90 5.88
N LYS A 967 0.82 53.00 6.65
CA LYS A 967 1.97 53.68 7.29
C LYS A 967 2.78 52.81 8.25
N VAL A 968 2.17 51.77 8.83
CA VAL A 968 2.83 50.90 9.82
C VAL A 968 3.30 49.56 9.24
N LEU A 969 3.01 49.27 7.96
CA LEU A 969 3.41 48.03 7.31
C LEU A 969 4.86 48.10 6.82
N LYS A 970 5.61 47.02 7.05
CA LYS A 970 6.94 46.84 6.46
C LYS A 970 6.83 46.45 4.99
N ALA A 971 7.90 46.64 4.22
CA ALA A 971 7.99 46.09 2.88
C ALA A 971 7.91 44.54 2.92
N PRO A 972 7.30 43.89 1.91
CA PRO A 972 7.31 42.43 1.81
C PRO A 972 8.73 41.87 1.78
N ARG A 973 8.89 40.65 2.31
CA ARG A 973 10.19 39.95 2.44
C ARG A 973 10.90 39.82 1.09
N TYR A 974 10.17 39.51 0.01
CA TYR A 974 10.74 39.22 -1.31
C TYR A 974 10.51 40.31 -2.36
N ILE A 975 10.17 41.54 -1.94
CA ILE A 975 9.79 42.65 -2.85
C ILE A 975 10.72 42.83 -4.04
N HIS A 976 12.04 42.77 -3.85
CA HIS A 976 12.97 43.05 -4.94
C HIS A 976 13.15 41.87 -5.91
N PRO A 977 13.41 40.62 -5.46
CA PRO A 977 13.42 39.46 -6.34
C PRO A 977 12.09 39.21 -7.07
N SER A 978 10.97 39.32 -6.36
CA SER A 978 9.62 39.08 -6.89
C SER A 978 9.30 40.02 -8.04
N ILE A 979 9.37 41.34 -7.81
CA ILE A 979 9.02 42.32 -8.84
C ILE A 979 9.93 42.17 -10.07
N GLN A 980 11.23 41.98 -9.89
CA GLN A 980 12.14 41.81 -11.02
C GLN A 980 11.81 40.57 -11.86
N THR A 981 11.42 39.48 -11.23
CA THR A 981 11.03 38.24 -11.94
C THR A 981 9.66 38.38 -12.60
N ASN A 982 8.70 38.97 -11.90
CA ASN A 982 7.30 39.01 -12.31
C ASN A 982 7.07 40.03 -13.43
N LEU A 983 7.81 41.14 -13.47
CA LEU A 983 7.81 42.06 -14.61
C LEU A 983 8.23 41.39 -15.93
N ARG A 984 8.96 40.27 -15.85
CA ARG A 984 9.48 39.49 -16.97
C ARG A 984 8.65 38.23 -17.26
N GLY A 985 7.41 38.15 -16.78
CA GLY A 985 6.54 36.99 -16.98
C GLY A 985 7.06 35.71 -16.31
N GLY A 986 7.74 35.85 -15.17
CA GLY A 986 8.33 34.72 -14.43
C GLY A 986 9.74 34.32 -14.89
N ASN A 987 10.37 35.08 -15.80
CA ASN A 987 11.76 34.86 -16.18
C ASN A 987 12.72 35.53 -15.19
N LEU A 988 13.74 34.78 -14.78
CA LEU A 988 14.85 35.33 -14.00
C LEU A 988 15.66 36.36 -14.83
N PRO A 989 16.43 37.25 -14.18
CA PRO A 989 17.29 38.23 -14.87
C PRO A 989 18.22 37.56 -15.90
N THR A 990 18.55 38.26 -16.98
CA THR A 990 19.47 37.75 -18.01
C THR A 990 20.80 37.31 -17.38
N PRO A 991 21.34 36.12 -17.72
CA PRO A 991 22.63 35.71 -17.21
C PRO A 991 23.77 36.62 -17.68
N GLU A 992 24.68 36.96 -16.78
CA GLU A 992 25.88 37.77 -17.02
C GLU A 992 27.13 36.99 -16.55
N THR A 993 28.27 37.19 -17.20
CA THR A 993 29.55 36.62 -16.74
C THR A 993 30.00 37.31 -15.46
N SER A 994 30.33 36.54 -14.43
CA SER A 994 30.90 37.10 -13.20
C SER A 994 32.28 37.69 -13.46
N VAL A 995 32.61 38.78 -12.77
CA VAL A 995 33.94 39.40 -12.84
C VAL A 995 35.03 38.48 -12.26
N HIS A 996 34.63 37.53 -11.40
CA HIS A 996 35.52 36.56 -10.74
C HIS A 996 35.52 35.17 -11.39
N ASP A 997 34.51 34.85 -12.20
CA ASP A 997 34.41 33.61 -12.97
C ASP A 997 33.83 33.91 -14.35
N LYS A 998 34.71 33.95 -15.36
CA LYS A 998 34.35 34.21 -16.75
C LYS A 998 33.80 32.97 -17.48
N THR A 999 33.78 31.81 -16.82
CA THR A 999 33.33 30.54 -17.39
C THR A 999 31.90 30.17 -17.01
N THR A 1000 31.40 30.71 -15.90
CA THR A 1000 30.04 30.47 -15.41
C THR A 1000 29.17 31.71 -15.57
N LEU A 1001 27.99 31.54 -16.18
CA LEU A 1001 26.97 32.58 -16.26
C LEU A 1001 26.17 32.61 -14.95
N HIS A 1002 26.01 33.80 -14.38
CA HIS A 1002 25.23 34.04 -13.16
C HIS A 1002 24.10 35.02 -13.41
N GLN A 1003 22.98 34.87 -12.70
CA GLN A 1003 21.85 35.80 -12.77
C GLN A 1003 21.79 36.62 -11.48
N PHE A 1004 21.64 37.94 -11.60
CA PHE A 1004 21.72 38.86 -10.46
C PHE A 1004 20.44 39.67 -10.30
N PHE A 1005 19.90 39.71 -9.09
CA PHE A 1005 18.86 40.67 -8.72
C PHE A 1005 19.48 42.01 -8.33
N LYS A 1006 18.96 43.11 -8.89
CA LYS A 1006 19.41 44.47 -8.56
C LYS A 1006 18.64 44.97 -7.33
N LEU A 1007 19.35 45.35 -6.27
CA LEU A 1007 18.77 45.94 -5.07
C LEU A 1007 19.00 47.47 -5.08
N PRO A 1008 17.94 48.30 -5.14
CA PRO A 1008 18.10 49.75 -5.10
C PRO A 1008 18.48 50.17 -3.68
N ILE A 1009 19.70 50.70 -3.52
CA ILE A 1009 20.19 51.19 -2.23
C ILE A 1009 20.04 52.70 -2.21
N LYS A 1010 19.23 53.22 -1.28
CA LYS A 1010 19.23 54.63 -0.93
C LYS A 1010 20.11 54.80 0.31
N TRP A 1011 21.29 55.39 0.12
CA TRP A 1011 22.11 55.83 1.23
C TRP A 1011 21.63 57.23 1.65
N ASP A 1012 20.92 57.34 2.76
CA ASP A 1012 20.61 58.65 3.35
C ASP A 1012 21.92 59.23 3.89
N LYS A 1013 22.61 60.04 3.08
CA LYS A 1013 23.65 60.94 3.60
C LYS A 1013 22.94 62.11 4.27
N GLN A 1014 22.60 61.91 5.53
CA GLN A 1014 22.55 62.98 6.53
C GLN A 1014 23.58 62.67 7.61
#